data_AF-A0A355U8T0-F1
#
_entry.id   AF-A0A355U8T0-F1
#
_cell.length_a   1.000
_cell.length_b   1.000
_cell.length_c   1.000
_cell.angle_alpha   90.00
_cell.angle_beta   90.00
_cell.angle_gamma   90.00
#
_symmetry.space_group_name_H-M   'P 1'
#
loop_
_entity.id
_entity.type
_entity.pdbx_description
1 polymer ?
#
loop_
_entity_poly.entity_id
_entity_poly.type
_entity_poly.pdbx_seq_one_letter_code
_entity_poly.pdbx_strand_id
1 'polypeptide(L)'
;MAKAANLFAESYSIDTLNRYSYFMVGKCTIAAGDTAEGEVYYRNLIHLYNDDLTADNNTGEKEIDPHTYFINKFWEGGKLDSAKIMIADGRAIFGNNAKLNFYHKKVTLEQIKNIPPSNLMLEYVQEVLQFSPADKDLLQKENSIYIFLIKNKLQEPSKVEGDSLINKFVTEKVAKAGLTQANKIAEVDIFVEKKPENVLWKLAEYFQSNSHIEGAKFILDKYIVLTAQSTSASDLALRWNAITNYAFDTKGFAFGGFVLQQAISKYPNNKELKDTRTQAIAKKEVMATSVEEQGALYLLMKDEYKANKNDESLKKLILINDKYVGQLAANNRFSTVKDVMKEQMSYAPTKDYSDRLRYLAREDFYQNYFMSRTKGTDINGKEIQPFTWNGDKATCNPGEIDLEIQEKVANRINYFRRNAGLSEVLFDENTNEYCQKAALMMDVNKALEHDPPATWRCWTNEGNYAAKHSLLIKDANTSMAVTYIMDDKSPSAGNRRWLLYPNGRIYGHGSTNDYAVIWALDDSGATDTTQFMDVPVCWPPKGDVPQLMLLTNWSFSIYRDLTNAKVDVKQDGKPLVVSVEKFVRGYGAPTLVFQPKFDKTALPDKSNFDVTVTLSSGRKYNYTVRTFFYDPARR
;
A
#
# COMPACT_ATOMS: atom_id res chain seq x y z
N MET A 1 19.48 50.18 -18.70
CA MET A 1 20.58 49.35 -18.15
C MET A 1 21.00 49.85 -16.76
N ALA A 2 21.23 48.97 -15.78
CA ALA A 2 21.66 49.36 -14.43
C ALA A 2 23.08 49.96 -14.42
N LYS A 3 23.39 50.87 -13.48
CA LYS A 3 24.71 51.53 -13.37
C LYS A 3 25.88 50.53 -13.30
N ALA A 4 25.69 49.39 -12.65
CA ALA A 4 26.69 48.32 -12.58
C ALA A 4 26.92 47.65 -13.95
N ALA A 5 25.85 47.39 -14.72
CA ALA A 5 25.96 46.79 -16.04
C ALA A 5 26.78 47.67 -17.01
N ASN A 6 26.59 49.01 -16.96
CA ASN A 6 27.38 49.94 -17.75
C ASN A 6 28.89 49.88 -17.42
N LEU A 7 29.23 49.82 -16.14
CA LEU A 7 30.64 49.74 -15.71
C LEU A 7 31.31 48.42 -16.15
N PHE A 8 30.59 47.30 -16.06
CA PHE A 8 31.10 46.02 -16.58
C PHE A 8 31.17 45.99 -18.11
N ALA A 9 30.28 46.69 -18.81
CA ALA A 9 30.33 46.82 -20.27
C ALA A 9 31.54 47.64 -20.72
N GLU A 10 31.86 48.73 -20.01
CA GLU A 10 33.10 49.49 -20.21
C GLU A 10 34.33 48.61 -19.96
N SER A 11 34.36 47.86 -18.86
CA SER A 11 35.43 46.89 -18.57
C SER A 11 35.61 45.87 -19.70
N TYR A 12 34.53 45.29 -20.20
CA TYR A 12 34.58 44.35 -21.32
C TYR A 12 35.03 44.99 -22.64
N SER A 13 34.69 46.27 -22.87
CA SER A 13 35.14 46.99 -24.07
C SER A 13 36.65 47.25 -24.09
N ILE A 14 37.29 47.27 -22.92
CA ILE A 14 38.74 47.45 -22.76
C ILE A 14 39.46 46.12 -23.02
N ASP A 15 38.90 45.00 -22.56
CA ASP A 15 39.42 43.66 -22.79
C ASP A 15 38.29 42.68 -23.13
N THR A 16 38.12 42.41 -24.42
CA THR A 16 37.06 41.53 -24.93
C THR A 16 37.30 40.05 -24.62
N LEU A 17 38.49 39.69 -24.08
CA LEU A 17 38.78 38.33 -23.61
C LEU A 17 38.33 38.12 -22.16
N ASN A 18 38.03 39.18 -21.41
CA ASN A 18 37.54 39.13 -20.02
C ASN A 18 36.06 38.70 -19.98
N ARG A 19 35.82 37.39 -19.97
CA ARG A 19 34.47 36.83 -19.99
C ARG A 19 33.73 37.07 -18.68
N TYR A 20 34.44 37.24 -17.56
CA TYR A 20 33.81 37.63 -16.30
C TYR A 20 33.10 38.99 -16.40
N SER A 21 33.73 39.98 -17.04
CA SER A 21 33.09 41.29 -17.27
C SER A 21 31.84 41.13 -18.12
N TYR A 22 31.90 40.34 -19.20
CA TYR A 22 30.75 40.04 -20.06
C TYR A 22 29.61 39.34 -19.30
N PHE A 23 29.95 38.38 -18.44
CA PHE A 23 29.01 37.71 -17.53
C PHE A 23 28.33 38.68 -16.57
N MET A 24 29.10 39.59 -15.96
CA MET A 24 28.57 40.56 -15.00
C MET A 24 27.64 41.58 -15.65
N VAL A 25 27.84 41.94 -16.93
CA VAL A 25 26.85 42.71 -17.71
C VAL A 25 25.52 41.98 -17.74
N GLY A 26 25.51 40.73 -18.23
CA GLY A 26 24.28 39.92 -18.33
C GLY A 26 23.58 39.75 -16.98
N LYS A 27 24.35 39.43 -15.92
CA LYS A 27 23.84 39.25 -14.56
C LYS A 27 23.19 40.51 -14.00
N CYS A 28 23.84 41.66 -14.14
CA CYS A 28 23.31 42.93 -13.65
C CYS A 28 22.06 43.36 -14.42
N THR A 29 22.01 43.09 -15.73
CA THR A 29 20.86 43.42 -16.59
C THR A 29 19.63 42.57 -16.23
N ILE A 30 19.82 41.25 -16.03
CA ILE A 30 18.75 40.36 -15.53
C ILE A 30 18.26 40.81 -14.15
N ALA A 31 19.18 41.08 -13.22
CA ALA A 31 18.84 41.53 -11.87
C ALA A 31 18.08 42.88 -11.84
N ALA A 32 18.25 43.70 -12.88
CA ALA A 32 17.54 44.97 -13.06
C ALA A 32 16.14 44.83 -13.70
N GLY A 33 15.73 43.61 -14.06
CA GLY A 33 14.43 43.30 -14.64
C GLY A 33 14.40 43.26 -16.18
N ASP A 34 15.50 43.55 -16.86
CA ASP A 34 15.59 43.44 -18.34
C ASP A 34 16.10 42.06 -18.75
N THR A 35 15.24 41.05 -18.61
CA THR A 35 15.62 39.67 -18.93
C THR A 35 15.86 39.45 -20.41
N ALA A 36 15.23 40.23 -21.30
CA ALA A 36 15.36 40.08 -22.74
C ALA A 36 16.78 40.43 -23.20
N GLU A 37 17.33 41.54 -22.72
CA GLU A 37 18.69 41.96 -23.02
C GLU A 37 19.72 41.06 -22.30
N GLY A 38 19.53 40.82 -21.00
CA GLY A 38 20.49 40.05 -20.21
C GLY A 38 20.64 38.58 -20.64
N GLU A 39 19.57 37.96 -21.16
CA GLU A 39 19.61 36.59 -21.69
C GLU A 39 20.49 36.44 -22.93
N VAL A 40 20.65 37.49 -23.74
CA VAL A 40 21.54 37.46 -24.92
C VAL A 40 22.99 37.20 -24.47
N TYR A 41 23.44 37.91 -23.43
CA TYR A 41 24.77 37.70 -22.85
C TYR A 41 24.95 36.26 -22.33
N TYR A 42 23.95 35.74 -21.61
CA TYR A 42 24.01 34.38 -21.08
C TYR A 42 24.03 33.31 -22.18
N ARG A 43 23.26 33.47 -23.26
CA ARG A 43 23.30 32.53 -24.41
C ARG A 43 24.65 32.56 -25.11
N ASN A 44 25.20 33.75 -25.35
CA ASN A 44 26.51 33.89 -25.97
C ASN A 44 27.62 33.25 -25.13
N LEU A 45 27.56 33.39 -23.80
CA LEU A 45 28.50 32.71 -22.89
C LEU A 45 28.38 31.19 -22.99
N ILE A 46 27.16 30.63 -23.01
CA ILE A 46 26.96 29.19 -23.17
C ILE A 46 27.57 28.69 -24.50
N HIS A 47 27.38 29.43 -25.60
CA HIS A 47 28.01 29.10 -26.87
C HIS A 47 29.55 29.08 -26.76
N LEU A 48 30.15 30.11 -26.16
CA LEU A 48 31.60 30.16 -25.96
C LEU A 48 32.12 29.03 -25.07
N TYR A 49 31.36 28.62 -24.06
CA TYR A 49 31.74 27.50 -23.19
C TYR A 49 31.71 26.17 -23.92
N ASN A 50 30.76 25.98 -24.83
CA ASN A 50 30.65 24.80 -25.68
C ASN A 50 31.72 24.76 -26.79
N ASP A 51 32.08 25.91 -27.35
CA ASP A 51 33.21 26.02 -28.28
C ASP A 51 34.52 25.64 -27.59
N ASP A 52 34.75 26.16 -26.37
CA ASP A 52 35.90 25.78 -25.55
C ASP A 52 35.94 24.28 -25.27
N LEU A 53 34.80 23.69 -24.89
CA LEU A 53 34.70 22.24 -24.64
C LEU A 53 35.04 21.42 -25.89
N THR A 54 34.54 21.85 -27.06
CA THR A 54 34.80 21.19 -28.35
C THR A 54 36.27 21.29 -28.75
N ALA A 55 36.94 22.40 -28.37
CA ALA A 55 38.35 22.64 -28.63
C ALA A 55 39.29 22.08 -27.53
N ASP A 56 38.77 21.37 -26.52
CA ASP A 56 39.51 20.94 -25.32
C ASP A 56 40.24 22.09 -24.59
N ASN A 57 39.66 23.29 -24.64
CA ASN A 57 40.19 24.47 -24.00
C ASN A 57 39.68 24.60 -22.55
N ASN A 58 40.57 24.35 -21.61
CA ASN A 58 40.29 24.42 -20.17
C ASN A 58 40.73 25.72 -19.50
N THR A 59 41.24 26.70 -20.25
CA THR A 59 41.77 27.96 -19.72
C THR A 59 40.79 29.13 -19.73
N GLY A 60 39.69 29.02 -20.49
CA GLY A 60 38.67 30.06 -20.56
C GLY A 60 37.91 30.25 -19.24
N GLU A 61 37.70 31.50 -18.83
CA GLU A 61 36.83 31.85 -17.71
C GLU A 61 35.40 31.35 -17.95
N LYS A 62 34.83 30.62 -16.99
CA LYS A 62 33.51 29.98 -17.08
C LYS A 62 32.73 30.21 -15.80
N GLU A 63 31.51 30.69 -15.93
CA GLU A 63 30.57 30.90 -14.83
C GLU A 63 29.35 30.02 -15.02
N ILE A 64 28.85 29.41 -13.95
CA ILE A 64 27.75 28.43 -14.05
C ILE A 64 26.36 29.08 -14.07
N ASP A 65 26.30 30.34 -13.65
CA ASP A 65 25.06 31.11 -13.52
C ASP A 65 24.23 31.12 -14.83
N PRO A 66 24.80 31.31 -16.05
CA PRO A 66 24.07 31.19 -17.31
C PRO A 66 23.31 29.88 -17.48
N HIS A 67 23.95 28.73 -17.23
CA HIS A 67 23.29 27.42 -17.29
C HIS A 67 22.19 27.32 -16.24
N THR A 68 22.50 27.62 -14.98
CA THR A 68 21.51 27.49 -13.89
C THR A 68 20.31 28.43 -14.05
N TYR A 69 20.51 29.61 -14.65
CA TYR A 69 19.43 30.52 -15.00
C TYR A 69 18.47 29.87 -16.00
N PHE A 70 18.97 29.30 -17.10
CA PHE A 70 18.10 28.65 -18.09
C PHE A 70 17.50 27.35 -17.58
N ILE A 71 18.20 26.59 -16.74
CA ILE A 71 17.64 25.41 -16.06
C ILE A 71 16.41 25.82 -15.23
N ASN A 72 16.56 26.85 -14.39
CA ASN A 72 15.46 27.35 -13.56
C ASN A 72 14.31 27.88 -14.40
N LYS A 73 14.60 28.70 -15.41
CA LYS A 73 13.60 29.27 -16.33
C LYS A 73 12.81 28.18 -17.05
N PHE A 74 13.47 27.12 -17.52
CA PHE A 74 12.78 25.99 -18.14
C PHE A 74 11.95 25.19 -17.13
N TRP A 75 12.51 24.95 -15.95
CA TRP A 75 11.81 24.21 -14.90
C TRP A 75 10.55 24.94 -14.41
N GLU A 76 10.63 26.23 -14.07
CA GLU A 76 9.48 27.06 -13.69
C GLU A 76 8.43 27.18 -14.81
N GLY A 77 8.88 27.11 -16.07
CA GLY A 77 8.01 27.07 -17.24
C GLY A 77 7.42 25.68 -17.56
N GLY A 78 7.63 24.67 -16.72
CA GLY A 78 7.15 23.29 -16.93
C GLY A 78 7.87 22.51 -18.04
N LYS A 79 8.98 23.03 -18.58
CA LYS A 79 9.75 22.44 -19.68
C LYS A 79 10.87 21.54 -19.14
N LEU A 80 10.49 20.43 -18.51
CA LEU A 80 11.44 19.56 -17.80
C LEU A 80 12.52 18.97 -18.72
N ASP A 81 12.18 18.59 -19.95
CA ASP A 81 13.17 18.05 -20.92
C ASP A 81 14.23 19.11 -21.29
N SER A 82 13.80 20.36 -21.51
CA SER A 82 14.73 21.47 -21.78
C SER A 82 15.63 21.75 -20.58
N ALA A 83 15.08 21.69 -19.36
CA ALA A 83 15.87 21.80 -18.14
C ALA A 83 16.91 20.67 -18.03
N LYS A 84 16.53 19.43 -18.33
CA LYS A 84 17.43 18.26 -18.35
C LYS A 84 18.55 18.39 -19.39
N ILE A 85 18.22 18.83 -20.60
CA ILE A 85 19.23 19.09 -21.64
C ILE A 85 20.24 20.14 -21.15
N MET A 86 19.76 21.23 -20.54
CA MET A 86 20.65 22.27 -20.01
C MET A 86 21.48 21.80 -18.82
N ILE A 87 20.96 20.87 -18.01
CA ILE A 87 21.73 20.19 -16.96
C ILE A 87 22.85 19.34 -17.56
N ALA A 88 22.55 18.55 -18.60
CA ALA A 88 23.54 17.72 -19.29
C ALA A 88 24.63 18.57 -19.95
N ASP A 89 24.24 19.63 -20.64
CA ASP A 89 25.15 20.62 -21.26
C ASP A 89 26.06 21.27 -20.21
N GLY A 90 25.48 21.81 -19.14
CA GLY A 90 26.26 22.39 -18.04
C GLY A 90 27.18 21.35 -17.40
N ARG A 91 26.77 20.09 -17.29
CA ARG A 91 27.59 19.03 -16.70
C ARG A 91 28.78 18.66 -17.57
N ALA A 92 28.65 18.74 -18.89
CA ALA A 92 29.77 18.53 -19.80
C ALA A 92 30.87 19.59 -19.63
N ILE A 93 30.50 20.82 -19.25
CA ILE A 93 31.42 21.94 -19.01
C ILE A 93 31.97 21.95 -17.57
N PHE A 94 31.09 21.80 -16.58
CA PHE A 94 31.40 22.05 -15.16
C PHE A 94 31.59 20.78 -14.33
N GLY A 95 31.45 19.60 -14.93
CA GLY A 95 31.55 18.31 -14.24
C GLY A 95 30.54 18.17 -13.09
N ASN A 96 30.97 17.56 -11.99
CA ASN A 96 30.12 17.30 -10.83
C ASN A 96 29.89 18.55 -9.95
N ASN A 97 29.13 19.52 -10.45
CA ASN A 97 28.84 20.77 -9.74
C ASN A 97 27.61 20.67 -8.81
N ALA A 98 27.71 21.24 -7.61
CA ALA A 98 26.64 21.21 -6.60
C ALA A 98 25.33 21.88 -7.05
N LYS A 99 25.38 23.00 -7.80
CA LYS A 99 24.17 23.66 -8.32
C LYS A 99 23.47 22.79 -9.37
N LEU A 100 24.23 22.14 -10.26
CA LEU A 100 23.67 21.21 -11.25
C LEU A 100 23.06 19.98 -10.56
N ASN A 101 23.69 19.47 -9.51
CA ASN A 101 23.15 18.36 -8.73
C ASN A 101 21.84 18.73 -8.04
N PHE A 102 21.75 19.94 -7.49
CA PHE A 102 20.51 20.46 -6.91
C PHE A 102 19.38 20.50 -7.94
N TYR A 103 19.61 21.13 -9.10
CA TYR A 103 18.57 21.20 -10.14
C TYR A 103 18.23 19.83 -10.71
N HIS A 104 19.22 18.96 -10.93
CA HIS A 104 18.98 17.61 -11.44
C HIS A 104 18.06 16.83 -10.50
N LYS A 105 18.30 16.87 -9.19
CA LYS A 105 17.38 16.28 -8.21
C LYS A 105 15.99 16.89 -8.30
N LYS A 106 15.87 18.23 -8.30
CA LYS A 106 14.57 18.91 -8.27
C LYS A 106 13.73 18.67 -9.53
N VAL A 107 14.33 18.81 -10.70
CA VAL A 107 13.69 18.56 -11.99
C VAL A 107 13.27 17.09 -12.10
N THR A 108 14.11 16.16 -11.69
CA THR A 108 13.77 14.73 -11.71
C THR A 108 12.63 14.40 -10.75
N LEU A 109 12.63 14.94 -9.52
CA LEU A 109 11.53 14.72 -8.57
C LEU A 109 10.19 15.25 -9.11
N GLU A 110 10.19 16.40 -9.79
CA GLU A 110 9.00 16.92 -10.47
C GLU A 110 8.57 16.01 -11.63
N GLN A 111 9.52 15.55 -12.45
CA GLN A 111 9.24 14.69 -13.60
C GLN A 111 8.60 13.36 -13.18
N ILE A 112 9.08 12.76 -12.09
CA ILE A 112 8.58 11.45 -11.65
C ILE A 112 7.34 11.52 -10.77
N LYS A 113 6.87 12.73 -10.42
CA LYS A 113 5.76 12.93 -9.48
C LYS A 113 4.51 12.13 -9.85
N ASN A 114 4.20 12.08 -11.15
CA ASN A 114 3.01 11.41 -11.68
C ASN A 114 3.33 10.11 -12.44
N ILE A 115 4.58 9.62 -12.35
CA ILE A 115 5.00 8.40 -13.02
C ILE A 115 4.83 7.22 -12.05
N PRO A 116 4.07 6.16 -12.41
CA PRO A 116 3.98 4.98 -11.57
C PRO A 116 5.34 4.26 -11.50
N PRO A 117 5.63 3.51 -10.42
CA PRO A 117 6.88 2.76 -10.30
C PRO A 117 7.10 1.86 -11.52
N SER A 118 8.21 2.10 -12.23
CA SER A 118 8.54 1.50 -13.53
C SER A 118 10.05 1.51 -13.74
N ASN A 119 10.54 0.75 -14.72
CA ASN A 119 11.96 0.81 -15.10
C ASN A 119 12.37 2.24 -15.52
N LEU A 120 11.48 2.98 -16.18
CA LEU A 120 11.73 4.37 -16.55
C LEU A 120 11.91 5.27 -15.33
N MET A 121 11.03 5.14 -14.32
CA MET A 121 11.17 5.88 -13.07
C MET A 121 12.47 5.53 -12.34
N LEU A 122 12.84 4.24 -12.35
CA LEU A 122 14.10 3.77 -11.78
C LEU A 122 15.30 4.41 -12.48
N GLU A 123 15.30 4.44 -13.82
CA GLU A 123 16.37 5.05 -14.61
C GLU A 123 16.55 6.53 -14.28
N TYR A 124 15.46 7.30 -14.18
CA TYR A 124 15.54 8.72 -13.81
C TYR A 124 16.10 8.94 -12.39
N VAL A 125 15.69 8.11 -11.42
CA VAL A 125 16.25 8.18 -10.06
C VAL A 125 17.74 7.83 -10.06
N GLN A 126 18.13 6.79 -10.81
CA GLN A 126 19.51 6.34 -10.93
C GLN A 126 20.40 7.37 -11.61
N GLU A 127 19.89 8.08 -12.61
CA GLU A 127 20.57 9.18 -13.31
C GLU A 127 21.08 10.24 -12.34
N VAL A 128 20.25 10.62 -11.35
CA VAL A 128 20.64 11.60 -10.32
C VAL A 128 21.62 10.99 -9.31
N LEU A 129 21.39 9.72 -8.92
CA LEU A 129 22.24 9.02 -7.96
C LEU A 129 23.68 8.80 -8.48
N GLN A 130 23.92 8.81 -9.79
CA GLN A 130 25.29 8.81 -10.32
C GLN A 130 26.13 10.00 -9.83
N PHE A 131 25.49 11.15 -9.61
CA PHE A 131 26.16 12.39 -9.20
C PHE A 131 25.97 12.72 -7.72
N SER A 132 24.90 12.20 -7.12
CA SER A 132 24.59 12.34 -5.69
C SER A 132 24.33 10.98 -5.05
N PRO A 133 25.32 10.07 -4.99
CA PRO A 133 25.08 8.66 -4.67
C PRO A 133 24.68 8.43 -3.21
N ALA A 134 24.89 9.42 -2.33
CA ALA A 134 24.47 9.40 -0.93
C ALA A 134 23.22 10.26 -0.64
N ASP A 135 22.43 10.60 -1.66
CA ASP A 135 21.16 11.32 -1.48
C ASP A 135 20.11 10.41 -0.84
N LYS A 136 19.62 10.79 0.34
CA LYS A 136 18.78 9.91 1.17
C LYS A 136 17.43 9.61 0.52
N ASP A 137 16.76 10.64 0.00
CA ASP A 137 15.41 10.52 -0.55
C ASP A 137 15.42 9.64 -1.80
N LEU A 138 16.42 9.82 -2.67
CA LEU A 138 16.54 9.07 -3.91
C LEU A 138 16.99 7.63 -3.67
N LEU A 139 17.84 7.35 -2.67
CA LEU A 139 18.18 5.98 -2.28
C LEU A 139 16.96 5.20 -1.76
N GLN A 140 16.14 5.83 -0.93
CA GLN A 140 14.88 5.23 -0.48
C GLN A 140 13.92 5.00 -1.66
N LYS A 141 13.82 5.98 -2.56
CA LYS A 141 12.97 5.87 -3.76
C LYS A 141 13.44 4.73 -4.66
N GLU A 142 14.73 4.63 -4.94
CA GLU A 142 15.32 3.54 -5.74
C GLU A 142 14.97 2.16 -5.14
N ASN A 143 15.16 1.99 -3.83
CA ASN A 143 14.79 0.76 -3.12
C ASN A 143 13.30 0.43 -3.27
N SER A 144 12.43 1.41 -3.04
CA SER A 144 10.98 1.21 -3.14
C SER A 144 10.55 0.79 -4.55
N ILE A 145 11.15 1.37 -5.59
CA ILE A 145 10.87 1.02 -6.99
C ILE A 145 11.35 -0.41 -7.27
N TYR A 146 12.57 -0.77 -6.87
CA TYR A 146 13.07 -2.14 -7.04
C TYR A 146 12.19 -3.19 -6.36
N ILE A 147 11.85 -2.97 -5.08
CA ILE A 147 11.01 -3.88 -4.31
C ILE A 147 9.66 -4.06 -5.00
N PHE A 148 9.03 -2.96 -5.46
CA PHE A 148 7.77 -3.01 -6.20
C PHE A 148 7.88 -3.84 -7.49
N LEU A 149 8.89 -3.55 -8.32
CA LEU A 149 9.08 -4.24 -9.60
C LEU A 149 9.37 -5.73 -9.41
N ILE A 150 10.27 -6.08 -8.49
CA ILE A 150 10.61 -7.48 -8.15
C ILE A 150 9.35 -8.20 -7.66
N LYS A 151 8.61 -7.60 -6.71
CA LYS A 151 7.38 -8.20 -6.17
C LYS A 151 6.36 -8.51 -7.26
N ASN A 152 6.09 -7.56 -8.14
CA ASN A 152 5.08 -7.74 -9.20
C ASN A 152 5.51 -8.80 -10.21
N LYS A 153 6.77 -8.76 -10.65
CA LYS A 153 7.30 -9.74 -11.62
C LYS A 153 7.41 -11.15 -11.04
N LEU A 154 7.65 -11.29 -9.74
CA LEU A 154 7.60 -12.59 -9.08
C LEU A 154 6.17 -13.13 -8.85
N GLN A 155 5.11 -12.37 -9.16
CA GLN A 155 3.74 -12.89 -9.15
C GLN A 155 3.32 -13.49 -10.52
N GLU A 156 3.99 -13.10 -11.61
CA GLU A 156 3.70 -13.61 -12.96
C GLU A 156 4.08 -15.09 -13.11
N PRO A 157 3.46 -15.87 -14.01
CA PRO A 157 3.83 -17.28 -14.22
C PRO A 157 5.31 -17.48 -14.57
N SER A 158 5.88 -16.59 -15.40
CA SER A 158 7.31 -16.54 -15.69
C SER A 158 8.03 -15.71 -14.63
N LYS A 159 9.13 -16.25 -14.07
CA LYS A 159 9.95 -15.54 -13.08
C LYS A 159 11.21 -14.90 -13.67
N VAL A 160 11.38 -14.95 -14.99
CA VAL A 160 12.62 -14.51 -15.67
C VAL A 160 12.89 -13.03 -15.44
N GLU A 161 11.90 -12.16 -15.69
CA GLU A 161 12.07 -10.72 -15.48
C GLU A 161 12.30 -10.37 -14.01
N GLY A 162 11.62 -11.09 -13.10
CA GLY A 162 11.83 -10.95 -11.66
C GLY A 162 13.27 -11.31 -11.25
N ASP A 163 13.82 -12.39 -11.79
CA ASP A 163 15.22 -12.79 -11.55
C ASP A 163 16.20 -11.76 -12.13
N SER A 164 15.96 -11.25 -13.35
CA SER A 164 16.77 -10.18 -13.95
C SER A 164 16.80 -8.92 -13.08
N LEU A 165 15.65 -8.51 -12.53
CA LEU A 165 15.57 -7.37 -11.61
C LEU A 165 16.32 -7.63 -10.30
N ILE A 166 16.24 -8.84 -9.73
CA ILE A 166 17.02 -9.22 -8.55
C ILE A 166 18.53 -9.15 -8.85
N ASN A 167 18.96 -9.69 -10.00
CA ASN A 167 20.37 -9.64 -10.39
C ASN A 167 20.86 -8.19 -10.55
N LYS A 168 20.08 -7.34 -11.21
CA LYS A 168 20.37 -5.90 -11.35
C LYS A 168 20.48 -5.23 -9.98
N PHE A 169 19.49 -5.45 -9.11
CA PHE A 169 19.47 -4.93 -7.75
C PHE A 169 20.75 -5.33 -6.98
N VAL A 170 21.07 -6.63 -6.96
CA VAL A 170 22.24 -7.16 -6.24
C VAL A 170 23.53 -6.55 -6.76
N THR A 171 23.74 -6.54 -8.08
CA THR A 171 24.95 -5.97 -8.69
C THR A 171 25.12 -4.50 -8.33
N GLU A 172 24.05 -3.70 -8.37
CA GLU A 172 24.11 -2.29 -8.04
C GLU A 172 24.34 -2.01 -6.56
N LYS A 173 23.74 -2.80 -5.65
CA LYS A 173 23.99 -2.68 -4.21
C LYS A 173 25.44 -3.02 -3.86
N VAL A 174 26.02 -4.03 -4.52
CA VAL A 174 27.44 -4.36 -4.38
C VAL A 174 28.33 -3.24 -4.95
N ALA A 175 27.98 -2.69 -6.11
CA ALA A 175 28.72 -1.55 -6.69
C ALA A 175 28.74 -0.34 -5.76
N LYS A 176 27.61 -0.02 -5.11
CA LYS A 176 27.52 1.06 -4.10
C LYS A 176 28.41 0.83 -2.89
N ALA A 177 28.64 -0.41 -2.48
CA ALA A 177 29.55 -0.75 -1.39
C ALA A 177 31.03 -0.45 -1.72
N GLY A 178 31.36 -0.28 -3.00
CA GLY A 178 32.69 0.12 -3.47
C GLY A 178 32.91 1.64 -3.60
N LEU A 179 31.87 2.46 -3.40
CA LEU A 179 31.98 3.91 -3.51
C LEU A 179 32.68 4.52 -2.29
N THR A 180 33.33 5.67 -2.49
CA THR A 180 33.96 6.44 -1.39
C THR A 180 32.96 6.84 -0.30
N GLN A 181 31.67 7.00 -0.67
CA GLN A 181 30.59 7.35 0.24
C GLN A 181 29.82 6.13 0.80
N ALA A 182 30.32 4.89 0.62
CA ALA A 182 29.61 3.66 0.96
C ALA A 182 29.01 3.65 2.38
N ASN A 183 29.75 4.14 3.39
CA ASN A 183 29.24 4.20 4.77
C ASN A 183 27.98 5.06 4.89
N LYS A 184 27.97 6.24 4.25
CA LYS A 184 26.82 7.15 4.27
C LYS A 184 25.63 6.60 3.48
N ILE A 185 25.91 5.85 2.41
CA ILE A 185 24.87 5.18 1.63
C ILE A 185 24.23 4.07 2.49
N ALA A 186 25.05 3.26 3.18
CA ALA A 186 24.59 2.14 4.01
C ALA A 186 23.77 2.57 5.24
N GLU A 187 23.88 3.82 5.70
CA GLU A 187 22.99 4.40 6.73
C GLU A 187 21.53 4.48 6.27
N VAL A 188 21.28 4.55 4.96
CA VAL A 188 19.94 4.72 4.38
C VAL A 188 19.51 3.48 3.61
N ASP A 189 20.41 2.91 2.82
CA ASP A 189 20.17 1.75 2.00
C ASP A 189 20.74 0.50 2.68
N ILE A 190 19.86 -0.15 3.45
CA ILE A 190 20.22 -1.33 4.24
C ILE A 190 20.72 -2.50 3.39
N PHE A 191 20.46 -2.52 2.09
CA PHE A 191 20.83 -3.61 1.20
C PHE A 191 22.25 -3.50 0.65
N VAL A 192 22.92 -2.35 0.84
CA VAL A 192 24.32 -2.18 0.42
C VAL A 192 25.23 -3.10 1.21
N GLU A 193 25.90 -3.99 0.49
CA GLU A 193 26.75 -5.04 1.04
C GLU A 193 27.90 -5.33 0.07
N LYS A 194 29.04 -5.78 0.61
CA LYS A 194 30.24 -6.06 -0.21
C LYS A 194 30.13 -7.31 -1.06
N LYS A 195 29.19 -8.20 -0.74
CA LYS A 195 29.06 -9.51 -1.38
C LYS A 195 27.63 -9.76 -1.85
N PRO A 196 27.43 -10.32 -3.06
CA PRO A 196 26.10 -10.60 -3.61
C PRO A 196 25.20 -11.42 -2.67
N GLU A 197 25.76 -12.44 -2.01
CA GLU A 197 25.02 -13.31 -1.10
C GLU A 197 24.49 -12.57 0.12
N ASN A 198 25.18 -11.54 0.62
CA ASN A 198 24.70 -10.73 1.74
C ASN A 198 23.51 -9.85 1.33
N VAL A 199 23.53 -9.32 0.10
CA VAL A 199 22.39 -8.57 -0.45
C VAL A 199 21.17 -9.48 -0.57
N LEU A 200 21.34 -10.67 -1.16
CA LEU A 200 20.27 -11.67 -1.28
C LEU A 200 19.71 -12.09 0.09
N TRP A 201 20.59 -12.28 1.08
CA TRP A 201 20.17 -12.64 2.44
C TRP A 201 19.28 -11.58 3.07
N LYS A 202 19.69 -10.30 3.01
CA LYS A 202 18.89 -9.17 3.50
C LYS A 202 17.59 -9.00 2.71
N LEU A 203 17.62 -9.22 1.40
CA LEU A 203 16.42 -9.11 0.55
C LEU A 203 15.41 -10.22 0.84
N ALA A 204 15.86 -11.47 1.07
CA ALA A 204 14.99 -12.57 1.47
C ALA A 204 14.31 -12.30 2.82
N GLU A 205 15.07 -11.82 3.81
CA GLU A 205 14.55 -11.41 5.12
C GLU A 205 13.54 -10.27 5.01
N TYR A 206 13.86 -9.24 4.22
CA TYR A 206 12.95 -8.12 4.00
C TYR A 206 11.63 -8.58 3.38
N PHE A 207 11.68 -9.41 2.33
CA PHE A 207 10.47 -9.92 1.69
C PHE A 207 9.66 -10.82 2.63
N GLN A 208 10.31 -11.64 3.46
CA GLN A 208 9.60 -12.47 4.44
C GLN A 208 8.91 -11.62 5.51
N SER A 209 9.62 -10.65 6.08
CA SER A 209 9.12 -9.76 7.13
C SER A 209 7.94 -8.91 6.65
N ASN A 210 7.93 -8.54 5.36
CA ASN A 210 6.85 -7.78 4.72
C ASN A 210 5.78 -8.67 4.06
N SER A 211 5.69 -9.95 4.46
CA SER A 211 4.68 -10.91 3.98
C SER A 211 4.69 -11.16 2.46
N HIS A 212 5.81 -10.92 1.78
CA HIS A 212 6.03 -11.27 0.37
C HIS A 212 6.67 -12.66 0.25
N ILE A 213 5.95 -13.66 0.79
CA ILE A 213 6.47 -15.01 1.03
C ILE A 213 6.97 -15.70 -0.24
N GLU A 214 6.25 -15.63 -1.36
CA GLU A 214 6.70 -16.25 -2.61
C GLU A 214 7.98 -15.61 -3.16
N GLY A 215 8.12 -14.28 -3.02
CA GLY A 215 9.36 -13.60 -3.38
C GLY A 215 10.51 -13.98 -2.45
N ALA A 216 10.25 -14.03 -1.14
CA ALA A 216 11.24 -14.46 -0.14
C ALA A 216 11.76 -15.87 -0.42
N LYS A 217 10.87 -16.82 -0.79
CA LYS A 217 11.24 -18.18 -1.17
C LYS A 217 12.17 -18.19 -2.37
N PHE A 218 11.80 -17.48 -3.43
CA PHE A 218 12.58 -17.40 -4.65
C PHE A 218 13.99 -16.82 -4.41
N ILE A 219 14.08 -15.72 -3.65
CA ILE A 219 15.35 -15.07 -3.31
C ILE A 219 16.20 -15.96 -2.41
N LEU A 220 15.58 -16.65 -1.44
CA LEU A 220 16.28 -17.58 -0.55
C LEU A 220 16.84 -18.80 -1.31
N ASP A 221 16.08 -19.35 -2.26
CA ASP A 221 16.57 -20.42 -3.14
C ASP A 221 17.82 -19.98 -3.91
N LYS A 222 17.78 -18.76 -4.46
CA LYS A 222 18.92 -18.16 -5.15
C LYS A 222 20.13 -17.99 -4.23
N TYR A 223 19.91 -17.54 -2.99
CA TYR A 223 20.96 -17.44 -1.96
C TYR A 223 21.59 -18.80 -1.65
N ILE A 224 20.78 -19.85 -1.50
CA ILE A 224 21.28 -21.20 -1.21
C ILE A 224 22.11 -21.74 -2.38
N VAL A 225 21.62 -21.61 -3.62
CA VAL A 225 22.36 -22.05 -4.81
C VAL A 225 23.69 -21.31 -4.95
N LEU A 226 23.69 -19.99 -4.72
CA LEU A 226 24.90 -19.15 -4.83
C LEU A 226 25.97 -19.53 -3.79
N THR A 227 25.55 -20.03 -2.63
CA THR A 227 26.46 -20.24 -1.49
C THR A 227 26.72 -21.71 -1.16
N ALA A 228 26.11 -22.63 -1.88
CA ALA A 228 26.40 -24.06 -1.81
C ALA A 228 27.73 -24.39 -2.51
N GLN A 229 28.34 -25.51 -2.14
CA GLN A 229 29.57 -25.99 -2.77
C GLN A 229 29.36 -26.38 -4.24
N SER A 230 28.20 -26.95 -4.56
CA SER A 230 27.77 -27.24 -5.92
C SER A 230 26.25 -27.26 -6.01
N THR A 231 25.72 -27.44 -7.22
CA THR A 231 24.28 -27.62 -7.47
C THR A 231 23.79 -29.05 -7.23
N SER A 232 24.64 -29.95 -6.71
CA SER A 232 24.24 -31.30 -6.36
C SER A 232 23.18 -31.29 -5.25
N ALA A 233 22.23 -32.23 -5.30
CA ALA A 233 21.17 -32.31 -4.31
C ALA A 233 21.71 -32.51 -2.88
N SER A 234 22.85 -33.20 -2.73
CA SER A 234 23.53 -33.43 -1.45
C SER A 234 24.12 -32.13 -0.87
N ASP A 235 24.87 -31.38 -1.69
CA ASP A 235 25.51 -30.13 -1.23
C ASP A 235 24.47 -29.05 -0.92
N LEU A 236 23.40 -28.98 -1.71
CA LEU A 236 22.28 -28.10 -1.43
C LEU A 236 21.59 -28.47 -0.10
N ALA A 237 21.38 -29.77 0.17
CA ALA A 237 20.80 -30.21 1.45
C ALA A 237 21.69 -29.82 2.65
N LEU A 238 23.01 -30.01 2.54
CA LEU A 238 23.98 -29.57 3.55
C LEU A 238 23.94 -28.06 3.74
N ARG A 239 23.84 -27.30 2.64
CA ARG A 239 23.74 -25.83 2.71
C ARG A 239 22.46 -25.38 3.40
N TRP A 240 21.32 -26.01 3.11
CA TRP A 240 20.06 -25.74 3.79
C TRP A 240 20.15 -26.01 5.30
N ASN A 241 20.79 -27.10 5.72
CA ASN A 241 21.01 -27.39 7.15
C ASN A 241 21.82 -26.27 7.81
N ALA A 242 22.98 -25.92 7.22
CA ALA A 242 23.86 -24.89 7.75
C ALA A 242 23.18 -23.52 7.83
N ILE A 243 22.47 -23.13 6.78
CA ILE A 243 21.79 -21.82 6.71
C ILE A 243 20.58 -21.76 7.62
N THR A 244 19.88 -22.87 7.85
CA THR A 244 18.80 -22.93 8.85
C THR A 244 19.33 -22.58 10.24
N ASN A 245 20.41 -23.21 10.67
CA ASN A 245 21.02 -22.94 11.98
C ASN A 245 21.50 -21.49 12.06
N TYR A 246 22.23 -21.03 11.03
CA TYR A 246 22.70 -19.65 10.94
C TYR A 246 21.56 -18.62 11.00
N ALA A 247 20.39 -18.91 10.40
CA ALA A 247 19.23 -18.04 10.43
C ALA A 247 18.66 -17.88 11.86
N PHE A 248 18.52 -18.98 12.60
CA PHE A 248 18.08 -18.94 14.00
C PHE A 248 19.06 -18.16 14.88
N ASP A 249 20.36 -18.27 14.62
CA ASP A 249 21.40 -17.59 15.40
C ASP A 249 21.49 -16.08 15.10
N THR A 250 21.19 -15.65 13.86
CA THR A 250 21.49 -14.27 13.42
C THR A 250 20.30 -13.39 13.09
N LYS A 251 19.14 -13.95 12.72
CA LYS A 251 17.97 -13.19 12.20
C LYS A 251 16.71 -13.31 13.05
N GLY A 252 16.74 -14.14 14.09
CA GLY A 252 15.62 -14.36 14.98
C GLY A 252 14.66 -15.46 14.53
N PHE A 253 13.69 -15.76 15.39
CA PHE A 253 12.90 -17.00 15.27
C PHE A 253 11.96 -17.01 14.06
N ALA A 254 11.38 -15.87 13.68
CA ALA A 254 10.44 -15.80 12.57
C ALA A 254 11.11 -16.16 11.23
N PHE A 255 12.24 -15.52 10.92
CA PHE A 255 12.98 -15.81 9.69
C PHE A 255 13.65 -17.18 9.73
N GLY A 256 14.25 -17.59 10.86
CA GLY A 256 14.80 -18.94 11.02
C GLY A 256 13.76 -20.04 10.81
N GLY A 257 12.55 -19.86 11.37
CA GLY A 257 11.42 -20.77 11.14
C GLY A 257 11.01 -20.82 9.67
N PHE A 258 10.93 -19.68 8.99
CA PHE A 258 10.65 -19.62 7.56
C PHE A 258 11.67 -20.40 6.72
N VAL A 259 12.98 -20.20 6.97
CA VAL A 259 14.08 -20.92 6.30
C VAL A 259 13.95 -22.42 6.54
N LEU A 260 13.71 -22.84 7.78
CA LEU A 260 13.52 -24.25 8.14
C LEU A 260 12.34 -24.89 7.41
N GLN A 261 11.21 -24.20 7.30
CA GLN A 261 10.05 -24.69 6.53
C GLN A 261 10.41 -24.89 5.06
N GLN A 262 11.15 -23.95 4.45
CA GLN A 262 11.59 -24.10 3.06
C GLN A 262 12.55 -25.28 2.89
N ALA A 263 13.51 -25.42 3.80
CA ALA A 263 14.45 -26.54 3.82
C ALA A 263 13.72 -27.90 3.91
N ILE A 264 12.80 -28.07 4.86
CA ILE A 264 12.03 -29.32 5.02
C ILE A 264 11.13 -29.57 3.80
N SER A 265 10.53 -28.52 3.22
CA SER A 265 9.66 -28.70 2.05
C SER A 265 10.41 -29.31 0.85
N LYS A 266 11.71 -28.99 0.70
CA LYS A 266 12.59 -29.52 -0.36
C LYS A 266 13.22 -30.86 0.02
N TYR A 267 13.52 -31.06 1.29
CA TYR A 267 14.19 -32.25 1.82
C TYR A 267 13.37 -32.89 2.96
N PRO A 268 12.15 -33.39 2.70
CA PRO A 268 11.22 -33.85 3.75
C PRO A 268 11.74 -35.07 4.54
N ASN A 269 12.69 -35.81 3.98
CA ASN A 269 13.28 -36.99 4.61
C ASN A 269 14.52 -36.67 5.46
N ASN A 270 15.06 -35.45 5.39
CA ASN A 270 16.26 -35.06 6.14
C ASN A 270 15.98 -35.06 7.65
N LYS A 271 16.69 -35.92 8.38
CA LYS A 271 16.49 -36.12 9.82
C LYS A 271 16.93 -34.91 10.65
N GLU A 272 18.06 -34.30 10.30
CA GLU A 272 18.61 -33.15 11.04
C GLU A 272 17.67 -31.93 11.00
N LEU A 273 17.06 -31.65 9.84
CA LEU A 273 16.06 -30.58 9.74
C LEU A 273 14.81 -30.87 10.58
N LYS A 274 14.34 -32.11 10.59
CA LYS A 274 13.20 -32.52 11.42
C LYS A 274 13.52 -32.41 12.90
N ASP A 275 14.71 -32.82 13.32
CA ASP A 275 15.18 -32.69 14.70
C ASP A 275 15.29 -31.20 15.09
N THR A 276 15.78 -30.35 14.18
CA THR A 276 15.84 -28.89 14.36
C THR A 276 14.44 -28.29 14.55
N ARG A 277 13.44 -28.75 13.78
CA ARG A 277 12.04 -28.31 13.96
C ARG A 277 11.50 -28.66 15.34
N THR A 278 11.70 -29.90 15.77
CA THR A 278 11.28 -30.36 17.10
C THR A 278 11.92 -29.53 18.21
N GLN A 279 13.23 -29.27 18.13
CA GLN A 279 13.96 -28.45 19.11
C GLN A 279 13.50 -26.99 19.09
N ALA A 280 13.29 -26.41 17.92
CA ALA A 280 12.82 -25.03 17.77
C ALA A 280 11.42 -24.84 18.39
N ILE A 281 10.50 -25.78 18.16
CA ILE A 281 9.17 -25.79 18.78
C ILE A 281 9.27 -25.90 20.29
N ALA A 282 10.00 -26.91 20.80
CA ALA A 282 10.16 -27.15 22.24
C ALA A 282 10.81 -25.97 22.99
N LYS A 283 11.76 -25.28 22.34
CA LYS A 283 12.39 -24.08 22.91
C LYS A 283 11.42 -22.92 23.01
N LYS A 284 10.62 -22.65 21.96
CA LYS A 284 9.75 -21.46 21.92
C LYS A 284 8.40 -21.66 22.60
N GLU A 285 7.90 -22.89 22.74
CA GLU A 285 6.60 -23.14 23.40
C GLU A 285 6.57 -22.65 24.86
N VAL A 286 7.73 -22.68 25.55
CA VAL A 286 7.89 -22.26 26.95
C VAL A 286 8.32 -20.81 27.13
N MET A 287 8.53 -20.05 26.04
CA MET A 287 9.00 -18.67 26.09
C MET A 287 7.89 -17.66 25.79
N ALA A 288 8.08 -16.43 26.27
CA ALA A 288 7.35 -15.29 25.73
C ALA A 288 7.72 -15.10 24.25
N THR A 289 6.70 -14.78 23.44
CA THR A 289 6.82 -14.66 21.98
C THR A 289 6.16 -13.36 21.54
N SER A 290 6.77 -12.66 20.58
CA SER A 290 6.05 -11.63 19.82
C SER A 290 4.96 -12.27 18.95
N VAL A 291 4.07 -11.46 18.38
CA VAL A 291 3.02 -11.97 17.47
C VAL A 291 3.64 -12.64 16.23
N GLU A 292 4.73 -12.09 15.69
CA GLU A 292 5.49 -12.67 14.57
C GLU A 292 6.13 -14.01 14.95
N GLU A 293 6.77 -14.09 16.12
CA GLU A 293 7.40 -15.32 16.59
C GLU A 293 6.36 -16.42 16.88
N GLN A 294 5.21 -16.06 17.45
CA GLN A 294 4.12 -16.99 17.70
C GLN A 294 3.49 -17.48 16.39
N GLY A 295 3.40 -16.62 15.37
CA GLY A 295 2.99 -17.02 14.02
C GLY A 295 3.94 -18.03 13.40
N ALA A 296 5.25 -17.80 13.51
CA ALA A 296 6.25 -18.77 13.03
C ALA A 296 6.20 -20.09 13.81
N LEU A 297 6.00 -20.04 15.13
CA LEU A 297 5.84 -21.24 15.96
C LEU A 297 4.59 -22.03 15.55
N TYR A 298 3.49 -21.34 15.29
CA TYR A 298 2.25 -21.94 14.79
C TYR A 298 2.47 -22.67 13.46
N LEU A 299 3.17 -22.03 12.52
CA LEU A 299 3.48 -22.62 11.22
C LEU A 299 4.37 -23.87 11.33
N LEU A 300 5.43 -23.83 12.15
CA LEU A 300 6.27 -25.00 12.41
C LEU A 300 5.49 -26.15 13.04
N MET A 301 4.63 -25.85 14.02
CA MET A 301 3.78 -26.86 14.68
C MET A 301 2.73 -27.43 13.72
N LYS A 302 2.21 -26.64 12.78
CA LYS A 302 1.29 -27.11 11.74
C LYS A 302 1.98 -28.15 10.83
N ASP A 303 3.22 -27.89 10.45
CA ASP A 303 4.01 -28.83 9.64
C ASP A 303 4.41 -30.09 10.43
N GLU A 304 4.69 -29.96 11.73
CA GLU A 304 4.97 -31.09 12.64
C GLU A 304 3.73 -32.00 12.78
N TYR A 305 2.55 -31.42 13.04
CA TYR A 305 1.31 -32.17 13.11
C TYR A 305 0.97 -32.85 11.77
N LYS A 306 1.18 -32.16 10.64
CA LYS A 306 0.96 -32.74 9.31
C LYS A 306 1.82 -33.99 9.07
N ALA A 307 3.05 -34.00 9.59
CA ALA A 307 3.98 -35.12 9.44
C ALA A 307 3.65 -36.30 10.36
N ASN A 308 3.26 -36.05 11.62
CA ASN A 308 3.09 -37.12 12.62
C ASN A 308 1.64 -37.55 12.86
N LYS A 309 0.68 -36.63 12.72
CA LYS A 309 -0.77 -36.82 12.92
C LYS A 309 -1.15 -37.59 14.20
N ASN A 310 -0.54 -37.27 15.33
CA ASN A 310 -0.84 -37.90 16.62
C ASN A 310 -1.54 -36.94 17.60
N ASP A 311 -2.13 -37.49 18.67
CA ASP A 311 -2.92 -36.72 19.63
C ASP A 311 -2.09 -35.68 20.40
N GLU A 312 -0.82 -35.97 20.69
CA GLU A 312 0.06 -35.03 21.40
C GLU A 312 0.36 -33.79 20.54
N SER A 313 0.74 -34.00 19.27
CA SER A 313 0.98 -32.92 18.32
C SER A 313 -0.30 -32.12 18.03
N LEU A 314 -1.47 -32.78 17.95
CA LEU A 314 -2.74 -32.07 17.83
C LEU A 314 -3.02 -31.15 19.04
N LYS A 315 -2.81 -31.65 20.26
CA LYS A 315 -2.98 -30.86 21.49
C LYS A 315 -2.04 -29.65 21.52
N LYS A 316 -0.75 -29.84 21.19
CA LYS A 316 0.23 -28.74 21.11
C LYS A 316 -0.15 -27.71 20.05
N LEU A 317 -0.57 -28.16 18.87
CA LEU A 317 -1.03 -27.28 17.79
C LEU A 317 -2.20 -26.40 18.22
N ILE A 318 -3.21 -26.98 18.89
CA ILE A 318 -4.37 -26.23 19.38
C ILE A 318 -3.96 -25.18 20.43
N LEU A 319 -3.08 -25.52 21.37
CA LEU A 319 -2.60 -24.58 22.39
C LEU A 319 -1.79 -23.41 21.80
N ILE A 320 -0.89 -23.72 20.87
CA ILE A 320 -0.08 -22.71 20.16
C ILE A 320 -0.99 -21.80 19.32
N ASN A 321 -1.98 -22.37 18.65
CA ASN A 321 -3.00 -21.63 17.90
C ASN A 321 -3.83 -20.73 18.81
N ASP A 322 -4.32 -21.21 19.96
CA ASP A 322 -5.10 -20.43 20.94
C ASP A 322 -4.32 -19.18 21.42
N LYS A 323 -3.04 -19.35 21.77
CA LYS A 323 -2.15 -18.24 22.15
C LYS A 323 -1.97 -17.27 20.98
N TYR A 324 -1.80 -17.78 19.76
CA TYR A 324 -1.62 -16.95 18.57
C TYR A 324 -2.86 -16.10 18.26
N VAL A 325 -4.07 -16.69 18.32
CA VAL A 325 -5.33 -15.97 18.15
C VAL A 325 -5.44 -14.83 19.16
N GLY A 326 -5.08 -15.07 20.42
CA GLY A 326 -5.08 -14.04 21.46
C GLY A 326 -4.14 -12.87 21.14
N GLN A 327 -2.91 -13.17 20.71
CA GLN A 327 -1.93 -12.14 20.33
C GLN A 327 -2.33 -11.38 19.07
N LEU A 328 -2.88 -12.06 18.06
CA LEU A 328 -3.38 -11.41 16.85
C LEU A 328 -4.51 -10.41 17.16
N ALA A 329 -5.48 -10.82 17.99
CA ALA A 329 -6.57 -9.95 18.39
C ALA A 329 -6.09 -8.74 19.22
N ALA A 330 -5.09 -8.94 20.09
CA ALA A 330 -4.46 -7.86 20.86
C ALA A 330 -3.69 -6.85 19.98
N ASN A 331 -3.22 -7.28 18.80
CA ASN A 331 -2.51 -6.46 17.83
C ASN A 331 -3.39 -6.03 16.64
N ASN A 332 -4.71 -6.04 16.80
CA ASN A 332 -5.69 -5.65 15.78
C ASN A 332 -5.60 -6.41 14.43
N ARG A 333 -5.05 -7.63 14.40
CA ARG A 333 -4.85 -8.43 13.16
C ARG A 333 -6.02 -9.36 12.86
N PHE A 334 -7.24 -8.81 12.80
CA PHE A 334 -8.46 -9.62 12.76
C PHE A 334 -8.66 -10.42 11.47
N SER A 335 -8.07 -10.03 10.34
CA SER A 335 -8.12 -10.86 9.12
C SER A 335 -7.42 -12.20 9.35
N THR A 336 -6.20 -12.14 9.89
CA THR A 336 -5.43 -13.32 10.25
C THR A 336 -6.11 -14.11 11.38
N VAL A 337 -6.74 -13.45 12.35
CA VAL A 337 -7.55 -14.14 13.38
C VAL A 337 -8.60 -15.04 12.74
N LYS A 338 -9.35 -14.54 11.75
CA LYS A 338 -10.41 -15.33 11.10
C LYS A 338 -9.86 -16.56 10.39
N ASP A 339 -8.73 -16.43 9.71
CA ASP A 339 -8.07 -17.55 9.03
C ASP A 339 -7.56 -18.60 10.02
N VAL A 340 -6.87 -18.16 11.08
CA VAL A 340 -6.30 -19.03 12.11
C VAL A 340 -7.40 -19.73 12.92
N MET A 341 -8.52 -19.03 13.21
CA MET A 341 -9.70 -19.63 13.84
C MET A 341 -10.38 -20.67 12.94
N LYS A 342 -10.50 -20.40 11.63
CA LYS A 342 -11.07 -21.35 10.67
C LYS A 342 -10.23 -22.64 10.62
N GLU A 343 -8.90 -22.52 10.63
CA GLU A 343 -8.00 -23.68 10.74
C GLU A 343 -8.19 -24.40 12.07
N GLN A 344 -8.26 -23.68 13.20
CA GLN A 344 -8.48 -24.28 14.52
C GLN A 344 -9.77 -25.11 14.61
N MET A 345 -10.87 -24.56 14.09
CA MET A 345 -12.17 -25.24 14.07
C MET A 345 -12.13 -26.54 13.25
N SER A 346 -11.24 -26.64 12.25
CA SER A 346 -11.03 -27.87 11.49
C SER A 346 -10.26 -28.94 12.27
N TYR A 347 -9.40 -28.52 13.21
CA TYR A 347 -8.63 -29.43 14.07
C TYR A 347 -9.45 -30.00 15.21
N ALA A 348 -10.45 -29.26 15.69
CA ALA A 348 -11.37 -29.72 16.73
C ALA A 348 -12.82 -29.31 16.41
N PRO A 349 -13.48 -29.99 15.45
CA PRO A 349 -14.78 -29.58 14.91
C PRO A 349 -15.97 -29.78 15.86
N THR A 350 -15.80 -30.58 16.92
CA THR A 350 -16.85 -30.85 17.93
C THR A 350 -16.80 -29.90 19.13
N LYS A 351 -15.74 -29.09 19.26
CA LYS A 351 -15.62 -28.08 20.32
C LYS A 351 -16.56 -26.92 20.03
N ASP A 352 -17.23 -26.41 21.07
CA ASP A 352 -18.02 -25.18 20.95
C ASP A 352 -17.08 -23.95 20.99
N TYR A 353 -17.12 -23.15 19.93
CA TYR A 353 -16.35 -21.91 19.81
C TYR A 353 -17.22 -20.65 19.92
N SER A 354 -18.52 -20.79 20.19
CA SER A 354 -19.49 -19.70 20.10
C SER A 354 -19.09 -18.48 20.91
N ASP A 355 -18.65 -18.66 22.16
CA ASP A 355 -18.23 -17.54 23.00
C ASP A 355 -16.91 -16.91 22.55
N ARG A 356 -15.97 -17.71 22.05
CA ARG A 356 -14.70 -17.20 21.50
C ARG A 356 -14.93 -16.39 20.24
N LEU A 357 -15.75 -16.89 19.31
CA LEU A 357 -16.08 -16.18 18.07
C LEU A 357 -16.82 -14.88 18.35
N ARG A 358 -17.78 -14.90 19.29
CA ARG A 358 -18.48 -13.70 19.74
C ARG A 358 -17.55 -12.67 20.38
N TYR A 359 -16.62 -13.12 21.24
CA TYR A 359 -15.59 -12.27 21.81
C TYR A 359 -14.75 -11.60 20.71
N LEU A 360 -14.26 -12.37 19.73
CA LEU A 360 -13.47 -11.82 18.63
C LEU A 360 -14.26 -10.84 17.76
N ALA A 361 -15.54 -11.12 17.48
CA ALA A 361 -16.41 -10.19 16.76
C ALA A 361 -16.66 -8.89 17.51
N ARG A 362 -16.78 -8.96 18.85
CA ARG A 362 -16.90 -7.79 19.74
C ARG A 362 -15.63 -6.95 19.73
N GLU A 363 -14.47 -7.57 19.91
CA GLU A 363 -13.18 -6.88 19.91
C GLU A 363 -12.90 -6.24 18.55
N ASP A 364 -13.22 -6.93 17.46
CA ASP A 364 -13.08 -6.40 16.11
C ASP A 364 -13.95 -5.15 15.90
N PHE A 365 -15.24 -5.25 16.22
CA PHE A 365 -16.14 -4.11 16.15
C PHE A 365 -15.65 -2.94 17.02
N TYR A 366 -15.19 -3.22 18.24
CA TYR A 366 -14.68 -2.19 19.13
C TYR A 366 -13.47 -1.47 18.52
N GLN A 367 -12.45 -2.19 18.08
CA GLN A 367 -11.20 -1.60 17.57
C GLN A 367 -11.38 -0.94 16.20
N ASN A 368 -12.06 -1.59 15.26
CA ASN A 368 -12.08 -1.16 13.86
C ASN A 368 -13.32 -0.35 13.47
N TYR A 369 -14.44 -0.53 14.17
CA TYR A 369 -15.65 0.27 13.94
C TYR A 369 -15.85 1.35 15.01
N PHE A 370 -15.85 1.02 16.30
CA PHE A 370 -16.17 1.98 17.34
C PHE A 370 -15.04 3.00 17.57
N MET A 371 -13.79 2.56 17.63
CA MET A 371 -12.64 3.46 17.83
C MET A 371 -12.28 4.28 16.58
N SER A 372 -12.84 3.95 15.41
CA SER A 372 -12.66 4.76 14.19
C SER A 372 -13.55 6.00 14.09
N ARG A 373 -14.36 6.29 15.12
CA ARG A 373 -15.20 7.50 15.15
C ARG A 373 -14.34 8.77 15.16
N THR A 374 -14.77 9.75 14.39
CA THR A 374 -14.16 11.09 14.27
C THR A 374 -15.00 12.18 14.93
N LYS A 375 -16.06 11.82 15.66
CA LYS A 375 -16.91 12.70 16.46
C LYS A 375 -17.64 11.90 17.55
N GLY A 376 -18.18 12.61 18.54
CA GLY A 376 -18.89 12.01 19.68
C GLY A 376 -17.99 11.92 20.91
N THR A 377 -18.19 10.93 21.77
CA THR A 377 -17.37 10.73 22.98
C THR A 377 -16.47 9.50 22.87
N ASP A 378 -15.27 9.63 23.42
CA ASP A 378 -14.34 8.52 23.63
C ASP A 378 -14.79 7.63 24.80
N ILE A 379 -13.98 6.63 25.11
CA ILE A 379 -14.26 5.61 26.12
C ILE A 379 -14.28 6.15 27.56
N ASN A 380 -13.69 7.32 27.78
CA ASN A 380 -13.65 8.00 29.08
C ASN A 380 -14.76 9.06 29.18
N GLY A 381 -15.64 9.14 28.17
CA GLY A 381 -16.67 10.17 28.07
C GLY A 381 -16.14 11.53 27.63
N LYS A 382 -14.87 11.64 27.21
CA LYS A 382 -14.29 12.89 26.70
C LYS A 382 -14.74 13.10 25.26
N GLU A 383 -15.04 14.34 24.91
CA GLU A 383 -15.41 14.70 23.54
C GLU A 383 -14.25 14.48 22.56
N ILE A 384 -14.53 13.77 21.48
CA ILE A 384 -13.64 13.60 20.33
C ILE A 384 -13.75 14.87 19.51
N GLN A 385 -12.63 15.57 19.31
CA GLN A 385 -12.57 16.74 18.45
C GLN A 385 -13.04 16.37 17.04
N PRO A 386 -14.13 16.97 16.53
CA PRO A 386 -14.62 16.68 15.19
C PRO A 386 -13.59 17.04 14.13
N PHE A 387 -13.47 16.19 13.10
CA PHE A 387 -12.72 16.54 11.90
C PHE A 387 -13.17 17.90 11.36
N THR A 388 -12.20 18.79 11.11
CA THR A 388 -12.42 20.09 10.49
C THR A 388 -11.51 20.19 9.28
N TRP A 389 -12.10 20.40 8.11
CA TRP A 389 -11.37 20.58 6.87
C TRP A 389 -10.55 21.88 6.88
N ASN A 390 -9.28 21.79 6.49
CA ASN A 390 -8.31 22.89 6.55
C ASN A 390 -7.98 23.51 5.16
N GLY A 391 -8.70 23.12 4.11
CA GLY A 391 -8.53 23.69 2.77
C GLY A 391 -9.32 24.99 2.57
N ASP A 392 -9.34 25.49 1.34
CA ASP A 392 -9.93 26.78 0.99
C ASP A 392 -10.66 26.72 -0.36
N LYS A 393 -11.96 27.05 -0.34
CA LYS A 393 -12.84 27.06 -1.53
C LYS A 393 -12.55 28.23 -2.47
N ALA A 394 -12.05 29.34 -1.93
CA ALA A 394 -11.74 30.55 -2.67
C ALA A 394 -10.52 30.34 -3.58
N THR A 395 -9.44 29.78 -3.01
CA THR A 395 -8.15 29.57 -3.67
C THR A 395 -7.98 28.18 -4.30
N CYS A 396 -9.00 27.32 -4.21
CA CYS A 396 -8.96 25.94 -4.65
C CYS A 396 -7.85 25.11 -3.96
N ASN A 397 -7.58 25.41 -2.70
CA ASN A 397 -6.70 24.60 -1.88
C ASN A 397 -7.48 23.38 -1.36
N PRO A 398 -7.14 22.14 -1.76
CA PRO A 398 -7.83 20.94 -1.30
C PRO A 398 -7.66 20.68 0.21
N GLY A 399 -6.64 21.26 0.84
CA GLY A 399 -6.26 20.92 2.21
C GLY A 399 -5.66 19.52 2.30
N GLU A 400 -5.49 19.05 3.54
CA GLU A 400 -4.88 17.76 3.85
C GLU A 400 -5.75 16.98 4.84
N ILE A 401 -5.57 15.66 4.87
CA ILE A 401 -6.18 14.78 5.87
C ILE A 401 -5.07 14.09 6.63
N ASP A 402 -5.09 14.28 7.95
CA ASP A 402 -4.13 13.64 8.85
C ASP A 402 -4.15 12.12 8.70
N LEU A 403 -2.96 11.50 8.81
CA LEU A 403 -2.80 10.06 8.70
C LEU A 403 -3.71 9.29 9.68
N GLU A 404 -3.89 9.81 10.91
CA GLU A 404 -4.79 9.19 11.89
C GLU A 404 -6.25 9.10 11.38
N ILE A 405 -6.72 10.12 10.66
CA ILE A 405 -8.07 10.12 10.07
C ILE A 405 -8.12 9.14 8.89
N GLN A 406 -7.09 9.08 8.05
CA GLN A 406 -7.00 8.10 6.97
C GLN A 406 -7.04 6.66 7.51
N GLU A 407 -6.27 6.38 8.57
CA GLU A 407 -6.27 5.08 9.26
C GLU A 407 -7.64 4.73 9.84
N LYS A 408 -8.34 5.70 10.46
CA LYS A 408 -9.70 5.50 10.96
C LYS A 408 -10.68 5.14 9.83
N VAL A 409 -10.58 5.79 8.68
CA VAL A 409 -11.41 5.46 7.50
C VAL A 409 -11.07 4.05 7.00
N ALA A 410 -9.79 3.74 6.79
CA ALA A 410 -9.32 2.43 6.34
C ALA A 410 -9.76 1.30 7.29
N ASN A 411 -9.59 1.48 8.60
CA ASN A 411 -10.01 0.52 9.63
C ASN A 411 -11.52 0.23 9.53
N ARG A 412 -12.34 1.26 9.31
CA ARG A 412 -13.79 1.06 9.20
C ARG A 412 -14.18 0.36 7.90
N ILE A 413 -13.54 0.68 6.77
CA ILE A 413 -13.76 -0.03 5.50
C ILE A 413 -13.37 -1.51 5.68
N ASN A 414 -12.20 -1.76 6.25
CA ASN A 414 -11.67 -3.11 6.46
C ASN A 414 -12.48 -3.92 7.48
N TYR A 415 -13.09 -3.28 8.49
CA TYR A 415 -14.09 -3.91 9.35
C TYR A 415 -15.22 -4.53 8.53
N PHE A 416 -15.85 -3.75 7.65
CA PHE A 416 -16.96 -4.23 6.82
C PHE A 416 -16.51 -5.30 5.83
N ARG A 417 -15.41 -5.06 5.11
CA ARG A 417 -14.87 -5.98 4.10
C ARG A 417 -14.51 -7.33 4.69
N ARG A 418 -13.70 -7.36 5.76
CA ARG A 418 -13.30 -8.60 6.42
C ARG A 418 -14.50 -9.36 6.98
N ASN A 419 -15.47 -8.66 7.58
CA ASN A 419 -16.66 -9.31 8.12
C ASN A 419 -17.53 -9.92 7.01
N ALA A 420 -17.62 -9.28 5.85
CA ALA A 420 -18.26 -9.82 4.65
C ALA A 420 -17.46 -10.95 3.95
N GLY A 421 -16.25 -11.29 4.44
CA GLY A 421 -15.41 -12.37 3.91
C GLY A 421 -14.45 -11.94 2.80
N LEU A 422 -14.15 -10.65 2.70
CA LEU A 422 -13.24 -10.07 1.72
C LEU A 422 -11.88 -9.73 2.34
N SER A 423 -10.86 -9.64 1.48
CA SER A 423 -9.55 -9.11 1.86
C SER A 423 -9.63 -7.62 2.19
N GLU A 424 -8.75 -7.20 3.10
CA GLU A 424 -8.53 -5.80 3.43
C GLU A 424 -7.97 -5.03 2.24
N VAL A 425 -8.30 -3.75 2.17
CA VAL A 425 -7.70 -2.79 1.24
C VAL A 425 -6.62 -1.99 1.94
N LEU A 426 -5.65 -1.54 1.15
CA LEU A 426 -4.64 -0.59 1.57
C LEU A 426 -5.01 0.80 1.05
N PHE A 427 -4.65 1.82 1.81
CA PHE A 427 -4.71 3.19 1.33
C PHE A 427 -3.35 3.58 0.78
N ASP A 428 -3.34 4.18 -0.40
CA ASP A 428 -2.13 4.78 -0.96
C ASP A 428 -2.26 6.31 -0.99
N GLU A 429 -1.12 6.98 -0.88
CA GLU A 429 -1.02 8.43 -0.77
C GLU A 429 -1.56 9.17 -2.01
N ASN A 430 -1.31 8.63 -3.20
CA ASN A 430 -1.74 9.28 -4.45
C ASN A 430 -3.27 9.23 -4.57
N THR A 431 -3.89 8.08 -4.32
CA THR A 431 -5.34 7.95 -4.37
C THR A 431 -6.01 8.83 -3.30
N ASN A 432 -5.42 8.95 -2.11
CA ASN A 432 -5.90 9.90 -1.09
C ASN A 432 -5.87 11.35 -1.59
N GLU A 433 -4.76 11.80 -2.19
CA GLU A 433 -4.64 13.15 -2.75
C GLU A 433 -5.73 13.40 -3.81
N TYR A 434 -5.96 12.42 -4.69
CA TYR A 434 -6.92 12.55 -5.78
C TYR A 434 -8.35 12.62 -5.25
N CYS A 435 -8.69 11.77 -4.28
CA CYS A 435 -9.97 11.84 -3.60
C CYS A 435 -10.16 13.17 -2.86
N GLN A 436 -9.11 13.77 -2.28
CA GLN A 436 -9.21 15.06 -1.61
C GLN A 436 -9.53 16.20 -2.60
N LYS A 437 -8.88 16.22 -3.77
CA LYS A 437 -9.22 17.14 -4.87
C LYS A 437 -10.66 16.96 -5.33
N ALA A 438 -11.11 15.72 -5.49
CA ALA A 438 -12.49 15.41 -5.84
C ALA A 438 -13.48 15.90 -4.77
N ALA A 439 -13.19 15.71 -3.49
CA ALA A 439 -14.04 16.17 -2.40
C ALA A 439 -14.21 17.70 -2.43
N LEU A 440 -13.12 18.44 -2.67
CA LEU A 440 -13.18 19.89 -2.88
C LEU A 440 -14.05 20.26 -4.09
N MET A 441 -13.91 19.55 -5.22
CA MET A 441 -14.73 19.79 -6.42
C MET A 441 -16.23 19.62 -6.12
N MET A 442 -16.61 18.55 -5.44
CA MET A 442 -18.01 18.30 -5.05
C MET A 442 -18.55 19.39 -4.11
N ASP A 443 -17.72 19.79 -3.14
CA ASP A 443 -18.11 20.78 -2.12
C ASP A 443 -18.28 22.19 -2.71
N VAL A 444 -17.31 22.66 -3.48
CA VAL A 444 -17.33 24.01 -4.07
C VAL A 444 -18.52 24.17 -5.03
N ASN A 445 -18.86 23.12 -5.77
CA ASN A 445 -19.96 23.13 -6.74
C ASN A 445 -21.29 22.63 -6.14
N LYS A 446 -21.29 22.21 -4.86
CA LYS A 446 -22.45 21.73 -4.10
C LYS A 446 -23.21 20.56 -4.76
N ALA A 447 -22.52 19.73 -5.53
CA ALA A 447 -23.09 18.65 -6.32
C ALA A 447 -22.24 17.38 -6.21
N LEU A 448 -22.87 16.20 -6.34
CA LEU A 448 -22.19 14.93 -6.53
C LEU A 448 -22.29 14.56 -8.02
N GLU A 449 -21.17 14.36 -8.69
CA GLU A 449 -21.11 13.99 -10.11
C GLU A 449 -19.92 13.05 -10.32
N HIS A 450 -20.11 11.96 -11.05
CA HIS A 450 -19.03 11.01 -11.35
C HIS A 450 -18.19 11.44 -12.56
N ASP A 451 -18.73 12.29 -13.44
CA ASP A 451 -17.99 12.88 -14.57
C ASP A 451 -18.10 14.42 -14.53
N PRO A 452 -17.52 15.08 -13.50
CA PRO A 452 -17.65 16.52 -13.33
C PRO A 452 -17.09 17.27 -14.55
N PRO A 453 -17.87 18.18 -15.16
CA PRO A 453 -17.43 18.89 -16.35
C PRO A 453 -16.26 19.83 -16.02
N ALA A 454 -15.35 20.02 -16.97
CA ALA A 454 -14.17 20.89 -16.83
C ALA A 454 -14.50 22.38 -16.54
N THR A 455 -15.77 22.77 -16.64
CA THR A 455 -16.28 24.10 -16.27
C THR A 455 -16.52 24.27 -14.77
N TRP A 456 -16.47 23.19 -13.99
CA TRP A 456 -16.61 23.26 -12.53
C TRP A 456 -15.48 24.07 -11.90
N ARG A 457 -15.81 24.78 -10.82
CA ARG A 457 -14.80 25.50 -10.05
C ARG A 457 -13.91 24.49 -9.31
N CYS A 458 -12.61 24.80 -9.24
CA CYS A 458 -11.58 23.94 -8.66
C CYS A 458 -11.45 22.57 -9.33
N TRP A 459 -11.88 22.45 -10.59
CA TRP A 459 -11.73 21.22 -11.36
C TRP A 459 -10.25 20.91 -11.60
N THR A 460 -9.88 19.64 -11.41
CA THR A 460 -8.58 19.11 -11.82
C THR A 460 -8.74 17.75 -12.50
N ASN A 461 -7.75 17.35 -13.29
CA ASN A 461 -7.74 16.03 -13.92
C ASN A 461 -7.81 14.89 -12.88
N GLU A 462 -7.05 15.02 -11.79
CA GLU A 462 -6.95 14.02 -10.73
C GLU A 462 -8.27 13.91 -9.94
N GLY A 463 -8.89 15.06 -9.62
CA GLY A 463 -10.17 15.09 -8.92
C GLY A 463 -11.31 14.54 -9.79
N ASN A 464 -11.32 14.85 -11.09
CA ASN A 464 -12.25 14.23 -12.04
C ASN A 464 -12.04 12.70 -12.12
N TYR A 465 -10.78 12.28 -12.23
CA TYR A 465 -10.44 10.86 -12.28
C TYR A 465 -10.87 10.13 -11.00
N ALA A 466 -10.63 10.69 -9.83
CA ALA A 466 -11.13 10.12 -8.57
C ALA A 466 -12.66 10.13 -8.50
N ALA A 467 -13.35 11.20 -8.91
CA ALA A 467 -14.81 11.26 -8.90
C ALA A 467 -15.45 10.09 -9.68
N LYS A 468 -14.87 9.76 -10.83
CA LYS A 468 -15.29 8.64 -11.68
C LYS A 468 -15.08 7.27 -11.04
N HIS A 469 -14.09 7.12 -10.17
CA HIS A 469 -13.68 5.84 -9.58
C HIS A 469 -14.05 5.70 -8.09
N SER A 470 -14.81 6.65 -7.55
CA SER A 470 -15.09 6.74 -6.13
C SER A 470 -16.57 6.69 -5.81
N LEU A 471 -16.85 6.37 -4.55
CA LEU A 471 -18.11 6.58 -3.87
C LEU A 471 -18.16 8.02 -3.40
N LEU A 472 -19.19 8.75 -3.82
CA LEU A 472 -19.38 10.16 -3.51
C LEU A 472 -20.48 10.30 -2.46
N ILE A 473 -20.16 10.94 -1.34
CA ILE A 473 -21.07 11.10 -0.20
C ILE A 473 -21.17 12.57 0.15
N LYS A 474 -22.40 12.98 0.48
CA LYS A 474 -22.75 14.27 1.03
C LYS A 474 -23.34 14.09 2.44
N ASP A 475 -23.19 15.10 3.28
CA ASP A 475 -23.69 15.20 4.67
C ASP A 475 -23.05 14.18 5.64
N ALA A 476 -21.99 13.50 5.19
CA ALA A 476 -21.14 12.67 6.01
C ALA A 476 -19.70 12.73 5.49
N ASN A 477 -18.75 12.84 6.42
CA ASN A 477 -17.32 12.87 6.14
C ASN A 477 -16.61 11.69 6.80
N THR A 478 -15.34 11.50 6.44
CA THR A 478 -14.41 10.58 7.11
C THR A 478 -15.02 9.18 7.34
N SER A 479 -14.88 8.62 8.54
CA SER A 479 -15.37 7.27 8.84
C SER A 479 -16.91 7.20 8.91
N MET A 480 -17.60 8.33 9.09
CA MET A 480 -19.07 8.35 9.04
C MET A 480 -19.58 8.07 7.62
N ALA A 481 -18.91 8.62 6.60
CA ALA A 481 -19.23 8.35 5.20
C ALA A 481 -19.20 6.85 4.87
N VAL A 482 -18.23 6.10 5.41
CA VAL A 482 -18.15 4.64 5.27
C VAL A 482 -19.40 3.94 5.82
N THR A 483 -19.92 4.39 6.97
CA THR A 483 -21.15 3.81 7.54
C THR A 483 -22.36 4.14 6.67
N TYR A 484 -22.42 5.34 6.10
CA TYR A 484 -23.49 5.75 5.18
C TYR A 484 -23.47 4.94 3.88
N ILE A 485 -22.28 4.72 3.31
CA ILE A 485 -22.06 3.82 2.16
C ILE A 485 -22.53 2.41 2.50
N MET A 486 -22.23 1.93 3.71
CA MET A 486 -22.67 0.61 4.14
C MET A 486 -24.15 0.55 4.46
N ASP A 487 -24.80 1.60 4.99
CA ASP A 487 -26.26 1.66 5.17
C ASP A 487 -26.97 2.22 3.93
N ASP A 488 -26.46 1.90 2.74
CA ASP A 488 -27.08 2.32 1.48
C ASP A 488 -28.54 1.84 1.39
N LYS A 489 -29.45 2.83 1.42
CA LYS A 489 -30.90 2.65 1.42
C LYS A 489 -31.48 2.55 0.01
N SER A 490 -30.65 2.72 -1.03
CA SER A 490 -31.10 2.54 -2.41
C SER A 490 -31.51 1.08 -2.65
N PRO A 491 -32.52 0.81 -3.51
CA PRO A 491 -32.92 -0.54 -3.87
C PRO A 491 -31.80 -1.41 -4.46
N SER A 492 -30.78 -0.78 -5.05
CA SER A 492 -29.63 -1.49 -5.64
C SER A 492 -28.48 -1.71 -4.66
N ALA A 493 -28.44 -0.98 -3.53
CA ALA A 493 -27.31 -0.88 -2.61
C ALA A 493 -25.97 -0.62 -3.33
N GLY A 494 -25.99 0.23 -4.36
CA GLY A 494 -24.86 0.46 -5.27
C GLY A 494 -23.56 0.85 -4.57
N ASN A 495 -23.62 1.74 -3.58
CA ASN A 495 -22.43 2.18 -2.84
C ASN A 495 -21.84 1.04 -2.02
N ARG A 496 -22.69 0.27 -1.31
CA ARG A 496 -22.25 -0.91 -0.56
C ARG A 496 -21.59 -1.95 -1.46
N ARG A 497 -22.16 -2.19 -2.64
CA ARG A 497 -21.66 -3.20 -3.59
C ARG A 497 -20.25 -2.88 -4.09
N TRP A 498 -19.95 -1.60 -4.30
CA TRP A 498 -18.62 -1.14 -4.68
C TRP A 498 -17.65 -1.15 -3.49
N LEU A 499 -18.07 -0.76 -2.30
CA LEU A 499 -17.21 -0.85 -1.10
C LEU A 499 -16.85 -2.31 -0.76
N LEU A 500 -17.78 -3.23 -0.98
CA LEU A 500 -17.60 -4.68 -0.85
C LEU A 500 -17.25 -5.34 -2.19
N TYR A 501 -16.64 -4.60 -3.12
CA TYR A 501 -16.21 -5.19 -4.37
C TYR A 501 -15.03 -6.15 -4.12
N PRO A 502 -15.12 -7.43 -4.52
CA PRO A 502 -14.13 -8.42 -4.12
C PRO A 502 -12.71 -8.18 -4.65
N ASN A 503 -12.59 -7.49 -5.78
CA ASN A 503 -11.29 -7.27 -6.44
C ASN A 503 -10.56 -6.01 -5.96
N GLY A 504 -11.17 -5.17 -5.11
CA GLY A 504 -10.50 -3.99 -4.58
C GLY A 504 -9.27 -4.34 -3.74
N ARG A 505 -8.12 -3.72 -4.03
CA ARG A 505 -6.88 -3.84 -3.24
C ARG A 505 -6.42 -2.51 -2.69
N ILE A 506 -6.53 -1.46 -3.49
CA ILE A 506 -6.02 -0.12 -3.23
C ILE A 506 -7.18 0.86 -3.28
N TYR A 507 -7.49 1.46 -2.14
CA TYR A 507 -8.51 2.48 -1.99
C TYR A 507 -7.85 3.80 -1.59
N GLY A 508 -8.63 4.87 -1.51
CA GLY A 508 -8.21 6.14 -0.97
C GLY A 508 -9.40 6.96 -0.53
N HIS A 509 -9.12 8.05 0.18
CA HIS A 509 -10.14 8.86 0.80
C HIS A 509 -9.77 10.33 0.84
N GLY A 510 -10.77 11.15 0.52
CA GLY A 510 -10.80 12.58 0.70
C GLY A 510 -12.10 13.03 1.35
N SER A 511 -12.05 14.13 2.08
CA SER A 511 -13.18 14.73 2.79
C SER A 511 -13.00 16.23 2.94
N THR A 512 -14.08 16.97 2.70
CA THR A 512 -14.30 18.29 3.30
C THR A 512 -15.21 18.13 4.53
N ASN A 513 -15.75 19.23 5.07
CA ASN A 513 -16.67 19.16 6.21
C ASN A 513 -17.94 18.36 5.88
N ASP A 514 -18.47 18.49 4.66
CA ASP A 514 -19.78 17.95 4.29
C ASP A 514 -19.73 16.93 3.15
N TYR A 515 -18.58 16.77 2.49
CA TYR A 515 -18.42 15.87 1.35
C TYR A 515 -17.31 14.88 1.62
N ALA A 516 -17.52 13.62 1.23
CA ALA A 516 -16.49 12.58 1.22
C ALA A 516 -16.43 11.88 -0.13
N VAL A 517 -15.22 11.52 -0.52
CA VAL A 517 -14.91 10.74 -1.70
C VAL A 517 -14.09 9.55 -1.26
N ILE A 518 -14.56 8.34 -1.53
CA ILE A 518 -13.86 7.10 -1.23
C ILE A 518 -13.63 6.32 -2.51
N TRP A 519 -12.38 6.21 -2.93
CA TRP A 519 -12.03 5.38 -4.09
C TRP A 519 -12.43 3.93 -3.85
N ALA A 520 -13.14 3.34 -4.81
CA ALA A 520 -13.60 1.95 -4.70
C ALA A 520 -13.53 1.16 -6.01
N LEU A 521 -13.46 1.85 -7.16
CA LEU A 521 -13.22 1.23 -8.46
C LEU A 521 -11.72 1.04 -8.67
N ASP A 522 -11.20 -0.03 -8.10
CA ASP A 522 -9.84 -0.52 -8.31
C ASP A 522 -9.91 -1.97 -8.83
N ASP A 523 -9.50 -2.15 -10.09
CA ASP A 523 -9.39 -3.47 -10.75
C ASP A 523 -7.97 -4.04 -10.68
N SER A 524 -7.05 -3.43 -9.92
CA SER A 524 -5.68 -3.95 -9.75
C SER A 524 -5.66 -5.32 -9.06
N GLY A 525 -6.74 -5.70 -8.38
CA GLY A 525 -6.98 -7.09 -8.05
C GLY A 525 -7.43 -7.87 -9.27
N ALA A 526 -6.45 -8.37 -10.04
CA ALA A 526 -6.65 -9.46 -11.01
C ALA A 526 -6.96 -10.80 -10.30
N THR A 527 -7.89 -10.79 -9.34
CA THR A 527 -8.24 -11.98 -8.56
C THR A 527 -9.21 -12.81 -9.38
N ASP A 528 -8.97 -14.12 -9.39
CA ASP A 528 -9.91 -15.10 -9.90
C ASP A 528 -11.24 -15.01 -9.15
N THR A 529 -12.27 -14.46 -9.79
CA THR A 529 -13.63 -14.37 -9.22
C THR A 529 -14.30 -15.73 -9.03
N THR A 530 -13.64 -16.83 -9.44
CA THR A 530 -14.12 -18.21 -9.27
C THR A 530 -14.48 -18.55 -7.83
N GLN A 531 -13.74 -18.04 -6.84
CA GLN A 531 -14.16 -18.24 -5.44
C GLN A 531 -15.56 -17.66 -5.17
N PHE A 532 -15.84 -16.46 -5.67
CA PHE A 532 -17.10 -15.74 -5.47
C PHE A 532 -18.23 -16.21 -6.40
N MET A 533 -17.97 -17.27 -7.18
CA MET A 533 -19.01 -18.03 -7.87
C MET A 533 -19.73 -19.01 -6.93
N ASP A 534 -19.09 -19.41 -5.82
CA ASP A 534 -19.64 -20.36 -4.84
C ASP A 534 -19.66 -19.82 -3.40
N VAL A 535 -18.87 -18.80 -3.09
CA VAL A 535 -18.83 -18.13 -1.79
C VAL A 535 -19.49 -16.75 -1.90
N PRO A 536 -20.70 -16.54 -1.34
CA PRO A 536 -21.36 -15.25 -1.40
C PRO A 536 -20.75 -14.24 -0.43
N VAL A 537 -20.80 -12.97 -0.83
CA VAL A 537 -20.48 -11.81 0.03
C VAL A 537 -21.79 -11.27 0.57
N CYS A 538 -21.97 -11.31 1.89
CA CYS A 538 -23.26 -10.98 2.52
C CYS A 538 -23.11 -9.84 3.54
N TRP A 539 -24.16 -9.03 3.65
CA TRP A 539 -24.36 -8.13 4.79
C TRP A 539 -25.82 -8.20 5.27
N PRO A 540 -26.13 -8.42 6.55
CA PRO A 540 -25.20 -8.75 7.64
C PRO A 540 -24.34 -9.99 7.34
N PRO A 541 -23.13 -10.07 7.91
CA PRO A 541 -22.19 -11.12 7.58
C PRO A 541 -22.63 -12.47 8.15
N LYS A 542 -22.16 -13.56 7.54
CA LYS A 542 -22.24 -14.90 8.14
C LYS A 542 -21.44 -14.91 9.45
N GLY A 543 -22.06 -15.42 10.51
CA GLY A 543 -21.44 -15.53 11.83
C GLY A 543 -21.83 -14.41 12.79
N ASP A 544 -20.97 -14.13 13.77
CA ASP A 544 -21.27 -13.23 14.88
C ASP A 544 -21.17 -11.76 14.46
N VAL A 545 -22.21 -10.97 14.75
CA VAL A 545 -22.27 -9.53 14.44
C VAL A 545 -23.06 -8.75 15.51
N PRO A 546 -22.62 -7.54 15.92
CA PRO A 546 -23.41 -6.71 16.84
C PRO A 546 -24.75 -6.32 16.22
N GLN A 547 -25.82 -6.30 17.02
CA GLN A 547 -27.17 -5.89 16.58
C GLN A 547 -27.20 -4.46 16.00
N LEU A 548 -26.30 -3.58 16.46
CA LEU A 548 -26.12 -2.24 15.90
C LEU A 548 -25.85 -2.27 14.38
N MET A 549 -25.18 -3.31 13.89
CA MET A 549 -24.79 -3.48 12.49
C MET A 549 -25.86 -4.20 11.63
N LEU A 550 -27.03 -4.50 12.20
CA LEU A 550 -28.21 -4.87 11.42
C LEU A 550 -28.75 -3.62 10.72
N LEU A 551 -28.21 -3.38 9.52
CA LEU A 551 -28.61 -2.29 8.63
C LEU A 551 -29.96 -2.59 7.98
N THR A 552 -30.59 -1.56 7.40
CA THR A 552 -31.95 -1.68 6.87
C THR A 552 -32.01 -2.65 5.70
N ASN A 553 -31.16 -2.42 4.69
CA ASN A 553 -31.03 -3.26 3.52
C ASN A 553 -30.03 -4.39 3.77
N TRP A 554 -30.47 -5.64 3.66
CA TRP A 554 -29.59 -6.80 3.64
C TRP A 554 -29.18 -7.09 2.19
N SER A 555 -27.96 -7.58 1.99
CA SER A 555 -27.41 -7.84 0.66
C SER A 555 -26.77 -9.22 0.59
N PHE A 556 -26.98 -9.89 -0.55
CA PHE A 556 -26.36 -11.16 -0.92
C PHE A 556 -25.75 -11.04 -2.32
N SER A 557 -24.42 -11.04 -2.40
CA SER A 557 -23.68 -10.88 -3.65
C SER A 557 -22.97 -12.17 -4.05
N ILE A 558 -23.11 -12.57 -5.30
CA ILE A 558 -22.45 -13.76 -5.86
C ILE A 558 -22.36 -13.64 -7.38
N TYR A 559 -21.31 -14.17 -8.01
CA TYR A 559 -21.13 -14.14 -9.47
C TYR A 559 -21.98 -15.23 -10.16
N ARG A 560 -23.30 -15.14 -9.96
CA ARG A 560 -24.35 -15.97 -10.59
C ARG A 560 -25.48 -15.06 -11.07
N ASP A 561 -26.38 -15.62 -11.88
CA ASP A 561 -27.62 -14.93 -12.19
C ASP A 561 -28.59 -15.01 -11.01
N LEU A 562 -29.08 -13.86 -10.58
CA LEU A 562 -29.98 -13.69 -9.43
C LEU A 562 -31.40 -13.31 -9.88
N THR A 563 -31.65 -13.31 -11.19
CA THR A 563 -32.99 -13.07 -11.74
C THR A 563 -33.98 -14.08 -11.15
N ASN A 564 -35.08 -13.59 -10.59
CA ASN A 564 -36.13 -14.37 -9.93
C ASN A 564 -35.69 -15.23 -8.73
N ALA A 565 -34.53 -14.95 -8.14
CA ALA A 565 -34.11 -15.61 -6.92
C ALA A 565 -35.06 -15.27 -5.74
N LYS A 566 -35.22 -16.23 -4.83
CA LYS A 566 -36.07 -16.11 -3.64
C LYS A 566 -35.22 -16.09 -2.38
N VAL A 567 -35.68 -15.36 -1.36
CA VAL A 567 -35.01 -15.26 -0.07
C VAL A 567 -35.99 -15.62 1.04
N ASP A 568 -35.62 -16.60 1.86
CA ASP A 568 -36.31 -16.96 3.09
C ASP A 568 -35.42 -16.60 4.28
N VAL A 569 -36.00 -16.00 5.31
CA VAL A 569 -35.29 -15.67 6.57
C VAL A 569 -36.09 -16.22 7.74
N LYS A 570 -35.41 -16.89 8.67
CA LYS A 570 -35.99 -17.32 9.95
C LYS A 570 -35.24 -16.68 11.11
N GLN A 571 -35.95 -16.04 12.02
CA GLN A 571 -35.41 -15.57 13.29
C GLN A 571 -35.69 -16.61 14.37
N ASP A 572 -34.64 -17.19 14.96
CA ASP A 572 -34.73 -18.19 16.03
C ASP A 572 -35.73 -19.32 15.69
N GLY A 573 -35.65 -19.81 14.44
CA GLY A 573 -36.52 -20.85 13.89
C GLY A 573 -37.89 -20.36 13.37
N LYS A 574 -38.31 -19.13 13.65
CA LYS A 574 -39.59 -18.56 13.20
C LYS A 574 -39.44 -17.83 11.85
N PRO A 575 -40.26 -18.13 10.82
CA PRO A 575 -40.16 -17.45 9.53
C PRO A 575 -40.52 -15.96 9.64
N LEU A 576 -39.79 -15.13 8.90
CA LEU A 576 -40.05 -13.70 8.75
C LEU A 576 -40.63 -13.40 7.36
N VAL A 577 -41.41 -12.32 7.27
CA VAL A 577 -41.78 -11.74 5.98
C VAL A 577 -40.56 -11.02 5.40
N VAL A 578 -40.23 -11.30 4.15
CA VAL A 578 -39.08 -10.70 3.45
C VAL A 578 -39.55 -9.92 2.24
N SER A 579 -39.16 -8.65 2.13
CA SER A 579 -39.29 -7.88 0.89
C SER A 579 -38.00 -8.03 0.10
N VAL A 580 -38.07 -8.43 -1.16
CA VAL A 580 -36.91 -8.59 -2.05
C VAL A 580 -36.99 -7.55 -3.15
N GLU A 581 -35.93 -6.76 -3.30
CA GLU A 581 -35.84 -5.74 -4.34
C GLU A 581 -35.65 -6.36 -5.71
N LYS A 582 -36.02 -5.62 -6.76
CA LYS A 582 -35.78 -6.06 -8.14
C LYS A 582 -34.28 -6.17 -8.40
N PHE A 583 -33.83 -7.34 -8.87
CA PHE A 583 -32.43 -7.56 -9.23
C PHE A 583 -31.99 -6.64 -10.38
N VAL A 584 -30.86 -5.94 -10.19
CA VAL A 584 -30.23 -5.05 -11.17
C VAL A 584 -28.71 -5.28 -11.26
N ARG A 585 -28.20 -5.23 -12.50
CA ARG A 585 -26.76 -5.34 -12.82
C ARG A 585 -26.12 -3.93 -12.91
N GLY A 586 -24.79 -3.88 -12.97
CA GLY A 586 -24.04 -2.63 -13.26
C GLY A 586 -23.35 -1.96 -12.07
N TYR A 587 -23.33 -2.57 -10.89
CA TYR A 587 -22.71 -2.00 -9.68
C TYR A 587 -21.87 -3.06 -8.96
N GLY A 588 -20.58 -3.17 -9.22
CA GLY A 588 -19.73 -4.23 -8.66
C GLY A 588 -20.29 -5.64 -8.87
N ALA A 589 -20.21 -6.50 -7.84
CA ALA A 589 -20.69 -7.89 -7.92
C ALA A 589 -22.23 -7.98 -8.09
N PRO A 590 -22.77 -8.99 -8.81
CA PRO A 590 -24.21 -9.22 -8.88
C PRO A 590 -24.79 -9.45 -7.48
N THR A 591 -25.84 -8.72 -7.12
CA THR A 591 -26.33 -8.63 -5.74
C THR A 591 -27.86 -8.62 -5.66
N LEU A 592 -28.42 -9.41 -4.75
CA LEU A 592 -29.80 -9.28 -4.27
C LEU A 592 -29.82 -8.38 -3.05
N VAL A 593 -30.78 -7.45 -3.02
CA VAL A 593 -31.08 -6.62 -1.85
C VAL A 593 -32.45 -7.05 -1.32
N PHE A 594 -32.55 -7.22 -0.01
CA PHE A 594 -33.78 -7.66 0.64
C PHE A 594 -33.88 -7.14 2.08
N GLN A 595 -35.08 -7.12 2.62
CA GLN A 595 -35.42 -6.59 3.94
C GLN A 595 -36.31 -7.60 4.69
N PRO A 596 -35.77 -8.34 5.67
CA PRO A 596 -36.60 -9.12 6.58
C PRO A 596 -37.31 -8.20 7.58
N LYS A 597 -38.61 -8.43 7.82
CA LYS A 597 -39.41 -7.68 8.77
C LYS A 597 -39.27 -8.27 10.18
N PHE A 598 -38.61 -7.54 11.08
CA PHE A 598 -38.49 -7.85 12.50
C PHE A 598 -38.44 -6.54 13.31
N ASP A 599 -38.75 -6.60 14.60
CA ASP A 599 -38.60 -5.46 15.51
C ASP A 599 -37.18 -5.45 16.10
N LYS A 600 -36.37 -4.49 15.65
CA LYS A 600 -34.98 -4.33 16.11
C LYS A 600 -34.89 -3.96 17.60
N THR A 601 -35.89 -3.26 18.14
CA THR A 601 -35.89 -2.79 19.54
C THR A 601 -36.31 -3.87 20.53
N ALA A 602 -37.04 -4.88 20.05
CA ALA A 602 -37.47 -6.04 20.82
C ALA A 602 -36.58 -7.28 20.61
N LEU A 603 -35.40 -7.13 19.99
CA LEU A 603 -34.48 -8.25 19.84
C LEU A 603 -33.95 -8.70 21.21
N PRO A 604 -33.93 -10.02 21.48
CA PRO A 604 -33.25 -10.54 22.66
C PRO A 604 -31.74 -10.30 22.55
N ASP A 605 -31.01 -10.41 23.67
CA ASP A 605 -29.55 -10.22 23.71
C ASP A 605 -28.78 -11.05 22.68
N LYS A 606 -29.33 -12.19 22.25
CA LYS A 606 -28.78 -13.06 21.22
C LYS A 606 -29.91 -13.56 20.33
N SER A 607 -29.76 -13.46 19.02
CA SER A 607 -30.75 -13.96 18.05
C SER A 607 -30.06 -14.44 16.78
N ASN A 608 -30.54 -15.56 16.23
CA ASN A 608 -30.04 -16.16 15.01
C ASN A 608 -31.00 -15.89 13.85
N PHE A 609 -30.46 -15.42 12.73
CA PHE A 609 -31.18 -15.28 11.48
C PHE A 609 -30.64 -16.28 10.46
N ASP A 610 -31.40 -17.34 10.20
CA ASP A 610 -31.09 -18.32 9.16
C ASP A 610 -31.62 -17.81 7.82
N VAL A 611 -30.71 -17.55 6.89
CA VAL A 611 -31.01 -17.03 5.56
C VAL A 611 -30.80 -18.12 4.51
N THR A 612 -31.82 -18.35 3.69
CA THR A 612 -31.76 -19.23 2.53
C THR A 612 -32.04 -18.42 1.26
N VAL A 613 -31.07 -18.39 0.34
CA VAL A 613 -31.25 -17.82 -1.00
C VAL A 613 -31.37 -18.96 -1.99
N THR A 614 -32.48 -19.01 -2.73
CA THR A 614 -32.74 -20.01 -3.78
C THR A 614 -32.70 -19.34 -5.14
N LEU A 615 -31.76 -19.76 -5.99
CA LEU A 615 -31.67 -19.28 -7.37
C LEU A 615 -32.79 -19.89 -8.24
N SER A 616 -33.04 -19.29 -9.41
CA SER A 616 -33.99 -19.82 -10.41
C SER A 616 -33.65 -21.23 -10.88
N SER A 617 -32.37 -21.62 -10.83
CA SER A 617 -31.91 -22.99 -11.11
C SER A 617 -32.25 -24.01 -10.02
N GLY A 618 -32.82 -23.57 -8.88
CA GLY A 618 -33.05 -24.40 -7.70
C GLY A 618 -31.85 -24.53 -6.77
N ARG A 619 -30.67 -24.01 -7.16
CA ARG A 619 -29.48 -24.00 -6.29
C ARG A 619 -29.73 -23.13 -5.05
N LYS A 620 -29.36 -23.64 -3.87
CA LYS A 620 -29.55 -22.97 -2.58
C LYS A 620 -28.24 -22.58 -1.93
N TYR A 621 -28.24 -21.42 -1.29
CA TYR A 621 -27.16 -20.93 -0.43
C TYR A 621 -27.74 -20.64 0.95
N ASN A 622 -27.12 -21.18 1.99
CA ASN A 622 -27.57 -21.03 3.36
C ASN A 622 -26.46 -20.42 4.22
N TYR A 623 -26.83 -19.48 5.08
CA TYR A 623 -25.95 -18.94 6.10
C TYR A 623 -26.75 -18.44 7.30
N THR A 624 -26.09 -18.38 8.46
CA THR A 624 -26.70 -17.88 9.71
C THR A 624 -25.97 -16.61 10.13
N VAL A 625 -26.75 -15.58 10.42
CA VAL A 625 -26.31 -14.35 11.09
C VAL A 625 -26.58 -14.52 12.57
N ARG A 626 -25.54 -14.53 13.41
CA ARG A 626 -25.65 -14.65 14.86
C ARG A 626 -25.49 -13.27 15.48
N THR A 627 -26.59 -12.70 15.92
CA THR A 627 -26.59 -11.33 16.44
C THR A 627 -26.41 -11.34 17.93
N PHE A 628 -25.74 -10.31 18.45
CA PHE A 628 -25.63 -10.09 19.89
C PHE A 628 -25.80 -8.62 20.25
N PHE A 629 -26.45 -8.36 21.37
CA PHE A 629 -26.50 -7.04 21.98
C PHE A 629 -25.09 -6.67 22.46
N TYR A 630 -24.67 -5.44 22.17
CA TYR A 630 -23.40 -4.91 22.62
C TYR A 630 -23.47 -3.39 22.75
N ASP A 631 -23.19 -2.90 23.96
CA ASP A 631 -22.98 -1.48 24.22
C ASP A 631 -21.46 -1.22 24.36
N PRO A 632 -20.80 -0.70 23.31
CA PRO A 632 -19.36 -0.42 23.37
C PRO A 632 -18.97 0.71 24.34
N ALA A 633 -19.93 1.50 24.84
CA ALA A 633 -19.67 2.58 25.78
C ALA A 633 -19.68 2.12 27.25
N ARG A 634 -20.17 0.91 27.53
CA ARG A 634 -20.24 0.31 28.88
C ARG A 634 -19.40 -0.97 28.86
N ARG A 635 -18.16 -0.88 29.34
CA ARG A 635 -17.25 -2.04 29.43
C ARG A 635 -17.70 -3.06 30.45
#